data_AF-A0AAD6UAF5-F1
#
_entry.id   AF-A0AAD6UAF5-F1
#
_cell.length_a   1.000
_cell.length_b   1.000
_cell.length_c   1.000
_cell.angle_alpha   90.00
_cell.angle_beta   90.00
_cell.angle_gamma   90.00
#
_symmetry.space_group_name_H-M   'P 1'
#
loop_
_entity.id
_entity.type
_entity.pdbx_description
1 polymer ?
#
loop_
_entity_poly.entity_id
_entity_poly.type
_entity_poly.pdbx_seq_one_letter_code
_entity_poly.pdbx_strand_id
1 'polypeptide(L)'
;MPPKRKGDSTEQTGRDRKKQKLHDARVIPVQPNPTPGPSSAGVYKRLGGALDVERFAEARVFELKAMQQAMKTASASATQRAWQLLPRHLRRRAASHDVRRVPLRLRDRARQEMTAVQKKAPARLRSRKGKDKRLSRTETFLKRQRDKSWLETHIWHAKRMRMENMWGYRLAVTPTEKAFRPSHRASVHGSILHDASYQTIIQVQGPENILRTVLDTCSDLQGPGPGAKRYLPGARTIDTHIYEPGQYPFGLIGPATILWRPIAPPKSSDVPQDVPAQPSASGPPKDAKGKGKGKGKAKERSDSHSDPDGLPRAVWVRTHPAIAEMVFDALKTSASLALDAARKAAPPGTKIDTIGVELEDLSGQLNAFEIMGPKSNQVLKGALSPLSHDPREDFSKFWTSMTDLQTSGSIPRGMIIGFTVLDPRLKFPPRNAKPSATSASPIIIPSATLAQSDLWEESSRDSLRKPRYKKKDLDERRSKNLVPGTTLSPLRQDDRVPVLLIQRSVERGGPSNDLALHGWTLLIPAGWSMPFFSSLTFTGTRVGGQRERQTQAFEAGTGYFPRDYPLCATYDAYASAREAEERARWERTPPAKRANYARLGTRSPWRADWRVVLGIDAAVDADVVPTQREAGDASAAVEPWLLRGAAVRTLVTRLQAVGPSDRPAALADELNALRRKRAMAPLVATAAGLLHSALVRVRITPCTRGRPQDLALIYSVDDKEAQAWRDMPRRSHARDEEYPDELALAETKPLQTSIIGYVTTGNYSLSHGEGLAIGAVTLCHLLELGEQAERLGSKELLAIVRDRDGQQCRAAYIEILDT
;
A
#
# COMPACT_ATOMS: atom_id res chain seq x y z
N MET A 1 -63.71 -10.75 -6.36
CA MET A 1 -63.65 -9.29 -6.13
C MET A 1 -64.71 -8.63 -6.98
N PRO A 2 -65.52 -7.69 -6.45
CA PRO A 2 -66.58 -7.05 -7.22
C PRO A 2 -66.00 -6.06 -8.26
N PRO A 3 -66.71 -5.79 -9.37
CA PRO A 3 -66.26 -4.82 -10.36
C PRO A 3 -66.33 -3.39 -9.80
N LYS A 4 -65.32 -2.58 -10.14
CA LYS A 4 -65.17 -1.18 -9.71
C LYS A 4 -66.35 -0.32 -10.18
N ARG A 5 -66.92 0.47 -9.26
CA ARG A 5 -67.83 1.59 -9.56
C ARG A 5 -67.16 2.55 -10.57
N LYS A 6 -67.91 2.92 -11.61
CA LYS A 6 -67.65 4.11 -12.44
C LYS A 6 -67.95 5.35 -11.60
N GLY A 7 -66.94 6.19 -11.40
CA GLY A 7 -67.08 7.45 -10.67
C GLY A 7 -66.16 7.52 -9.47
N ASP A 8 -64.85 7.54 -9.72
CA ASP A 8 -63.90 8.15 -8.82
C ASP A 8 -62.90 8.91 -9.69
N SER A 9 -62.89 10.23 -9.57
CA SER A 9 -61.84 11.09 -10.09
C SER A 9 -60.49 10.48 -9.74
N THR A 10 -59.54 10.52 -10.67
CA THR A 10 -58.17 10.02 -10.50
C THR A 10 -57.50 10.69 -9.31
N GLU A 11 -57.72 10.18 -8.10
CA GLU A 11 -57.02 10.64 -6.91
C GLU A 11 -55.54 10.29 -7.07
N GLN A 12 -54.77 11.32 -7.39
CA GLN A 12 -53.32 11.21 -7.52
C GLN A 12 -52.75 10.55 -6.25
N THR A 13 -51.94 9.51 -6.45
CA THR A 13 -51.32 8.80 -5.33
C THR A 13 -50.46 9.76 -4.50
N GLY A 14 -50.21 9.45 -3.23
CA GLY A 14 -49.33 10.28 -2.38
C GLY A 14 -47.92 10.48 -2.95
N ARG A 15 -47.46 9.56 -3.81
CA ARG A 15 -46.21 9.68 -4.56
C ARG A 15 -46.32 10.71 -5.69
N ASP A 16 -47.43 10.75 -6.39
CA ASP A 16 -47.67 11.67 -7.51
C ASP A 16 -47.92 13.09 -7.02
N ARG A 17 -48.69 13.28 -5.93
CA ARG A 17 -48.82 14.57 -5.25
C ARG A 17 -47.47 15.11 -4.78
N LYS A 18 -46.58 14.25 -4.29
CA LYS A 18 -45.23 14.63 -3.88
C LYS A 18 -44.33 14.99 -5.07
N LYS A 19 -44.45 14.28 -6.20
CA LYS A 19 -43.73 14.61 -7.44
C LYS A 19 -44.21 15.94 -8.01
N GLN A 20 -45.52 16.16 -8.06
CA GLN A 20 -46.12 17.41 -8.55
C GLN A 20 -45.70 18.59 -7.67
N LYS A 21 -45.83 18.47 -6.33
CA LYS A 21 -45.33 19.50 -5.40
C LYS A 21 -43.83 19.80 -5.57
N LEU A 22 -43.01 18.80 -5.87
CA LEU A 22 -41.58 18.99 -6.15
C LEU A 22 -41.33 19.61 -7.52
N HIS A 23 -42.17 19.31 -8.51
CA HIS A 23 -42.11 19.88 -9.85
C HIS A 23 -42.52 21.35 -9.81
N ASP A 24 -43.66 21.67 -9.21
CA ASP A 24 -44.18 23.04 -9.05
C ASP A 24 -43.21 23.92 -8.26
N ALA A 25 -42.55 23.37 -7.24
CA ALA A 25 -41.52 24.09 -6.48
C ALA A 25 -40.20 24.32 -7.25
N ARG A 26 -39.99 23.64 -8.39
CA ARG A 26 -38.80 23.77 -9.25
C ARG A 26 -39.07 24.56 -10.54
N VAL A 27 -40.33 24.72 -10.92
CA VAL A 27 -40.72 25.52 -12.08
C VAL A 27 -40.55 27.00 -11.71
N ILE A 28 -39.69 27.70 -12.43
CA ILE A 28 -39.53 29.14 -12.31
C ILE A 28 -40.54 29.78 -13.27
N PRO A 29 -41.43 30.68 -12.80
CA PRO A 29 -42.34 31.37 -13.69
C PRO A 29 -41.53 32.24 -14.66
N VAL A 30 -41.75 32.05 -15.95
CA VAL A 30 -41.19 32.88 -17.01
C VAL A 30 -42.18 34.00 -17.28
N GLN A 31 -41.66 35.19 -17.59
CA GLN A 31 -42.47 36.33 -17.96
C GLN A 31 -43.25 35.95 -19.23
N PRO A 32 -44.59 35.96 -19.24
CA PRO A 32 -45.34 35.77 -20.47
C PRO A 32 -44.97 36.95 -21.38
N ASN A 33 -44.45 36.67 -22.58
CA ASN A 33 -44.02 37.70 -23.53
C ASN A 33 -45.09 38.80 -23.61
N PRO A 34 -44.77 40.07 -23.29
CA PRO A 34 -45.50 41.14 -23.95
C PRO A 34 -45.21 40.98 -25.44
N THR A 35 -46.27 40.96 -26.24
CA THR A 35 -46.24 41.03 -27.71
C THR A 35 -45.07 41.91 -28.18
N PRO A 36 -44.27 41.49 -29.17
CA PRO A 36 -43.14 42.28 -29.64
C PRO A 36 -43.68 43.53 -30.36
N GLY A 37 -43.90 44.61 -29.61
CA GLY A 37 -44.11 45.94 -30.16
C GLY A 37 -42.80 46.45 -30.78
N PRO A 38 -42.84 47.16 -31.91
CA PRO A 38 -41.65 47.58 -32.62
C PRO A 38 -40.97 48.70 -31.83
N SER A 39 -39.99 48.35 -31.02
CA SER A 39 -39.04 49.30 -30.47
C SER A 39 -37.63 48.73 -30.58
N SER A 40 -37.05 49.04 -31.74
CA SER A 40 -35.63 49.25 -31.98
C SER A 40 -34.65 48.18 -31.45
N ALA A 41 -34.40 47.21 -32.33
CA ALA A 41 -33.03 46.93 -32.71
C ALA A 41 -32.39 48.26 -33.18
N GLY A 42 -31.78 49.02 -32.27
CA GLY A 42 -31.34 50.37 -32.64
C GLY A 42 -30.58 51.20 -31.62
N VAL A 43 -30.03 50.68 -30.52
CA VAL A 43 -29.07 51.47 -29.69
C VAL A 43 -28.00 50.57 -29.01
N TYR A 44 -27.25 49.81 -29.80
CA TYR A 44 -25.92 49.32 -29.37
C TYR A 44 -24.87 49.55 -30.47
N LYS A 45 -24.93 50.72 -31.13
CA LYS A 45 -23.73 51.29 -31.75
C LYS A 45 -23.02 52.11 -30.66
N ARG A 46 -21.89 51.58 -30.20
CA ARG A 46 -21.01 52.03 -29.09
C ARG A 46 -21.53 51.69 -27.69
N LEU A 47 -21.13 50.51 -27.20
CA LEU A 47 -20.96 50.31 -25.76
C LEU A 47 -19.88 51.31 -25.28
N GLY A 48 -20.30 52.44 -24.73
CA GLY A 48 -19.47 53.16 -23.77
C GLY A 48 -19.19 52.25 -22.57
N GLY A 49 -18.01 52.35 -21.98
CA GLY A 49 -17.52 51.45 -20.93
C GLY A 49 -18.25 51.54 -19.57
N ALA A 50 -19.48 52.02 -19.52
CA ALA A 50 -20.28 52.16 -18.30
C ALA A 50 -21.65 51.52 -18.46
N LEU A 51 -21.93 50.51 -17.63
CA LEU A 51 -23.24 49.87 -17.48
C LEU A 51 -24.07 50.68 -16.50
N ASP A 52 -25.25 51.14 -16.90
CA ASP A 52 -26.24 51.68 -15.97
C ASP A 52 -26.88 50.52 -15.18
N VAL A 53 -26.43 50.36 -13.94
CA VAL A 53 -26.79 49.24 -13.07
C VAL A 53 -28.27 49.28 -12.69
N GLU A 54 -28.85 50.46 -12.54
CA GLU A 54 -30.24 50.63 -12.11
C GLU A 54 -31.19 50.17 -13.21
N ARG A 55 -31.03 50.71 -14.42
CA ARG A 55 -31.87 50.35 -15.56
C ARG A 55 -31.73 48.88 -15.96
N PHE A 56 -30.54 48.32 -15.83
CA PHE A 56 -30.30 46.89 -16.08
C PHE A 56 -30.93 45.99 -15.02
N ALA A 57 -30.88 46.39 -13.75
CA ALA A 57 -31.53 45.66 -12.66
C ALA A 57 -33.04 45.72 -12.81
N GLU A 58 -33.61 46.90 -13.10
CA GLU A 58 -35.04 47.13 -13.32
C GLU A 58 -35.61 46.24 -14.42
N ALA A 59 -34.95 46.18 -15.58
CA ALA A 59 -35.35 45.32 -16.69
C ALA A 59 -35.41 43.84 -16.32
N ARG A 60 -34.65 43.39 -15.30
CA ARG A 60 -34.57 41.99 -14.85
C ARG A 60 -35.21 41.73 -13.48
N VAL A 61 -35.94 42.70 -12.90
CA VAL A 61 -36.54 42.57 -11.56
C VAL A 61 -37.48 41.37 -11.46
N PHE A 62 -38.25 41.09 -12.51
CA PHE A 62 -39.17 39.94 -12.52
C PHE A 62 -38.39 38.61 -12.46
N GLU A 63 -37.37 38.46 -13.30
CA GLU A 63 -36.53 37.25 -13.34
C GLU A 63 -35.85 37.02 -11.99
N LEU A 64 -35.31 38.09 -11.38
CA LEU A 64 -34.68 38.05 -10.07
C LEU A 64 -35.66 37.64 -8.97
N LYS A 65 -36.88 38.21 -8.95
CA LYS A 65 -37.94 37.87 -7.99
C LYS A 65 -38.45 36.45 -8.17
N ALA A 66 -38.70 36.04 -9.42
CA ALA A 66 -39.13 34.68 -9.78
C ALA A 66 -38.10 33.63 -9.33
N MET A 67 -36.81 33.87 -9.61
CA MET A 67 -35.72 33.01 -9.17
C MET A 67 -35.61 32.97 -7.64
N GLN A 68 -35.69 34.11 -6.95
CA GLN A 68 -35.63 34.16 -5.49
C GLN A 68 -36.80 33.42 -4.83
N GLN A 69 -38.00 33.53 -5.39
CA GLN A 69 -39.20 32.86 -4.90
C GLN A 69 -39.12 31.35 -5.15
N ALA A 70 -38.67 30.92 -6.32
CA ALA A 70 -38.45 29.50 -6.63
C ALA A 70 -37.39 28.86 -5.71
N MET A 71 -36.31 29.58 -5.40
CA MET A 71 -35.31 29.10 -4.41
C MET A 71 -35.93 28.91 -3.02
N LYS A 72 -36.76 29.85 -2.57
CA LYS A 72 -37.47 29.77 -1.28
C LYS A 72 -38.47 28.61 -1.27
N THR A 73 -39.32 28.47 -2.29
CA THR A 73 -40.33 27.40 -2.36
C THR A 73 -39.71 26.01 -2.52
N ALA A 74 -38.65 25.86 -3.30
CA ALA A 74 -37.87 24.62 -3.39
C ALA A 74 -37.25 24.23 -2.04
N SER A 75 -36.74 25.21 -1.29
CA SER A 75 -36.17 24.98 0.05
C SER A 75 -37.22 24.60 1.10
N ALA A 76 -38.41 25.21 1.04
CA ALA A 76 -39.53 24.94 1.93
C ALA A 76 -40.23 23.61 1.59
N SER A 77 -40.28 23.25 0.31
CA SER A 77 -40.87 21.99 -0.17
C SER A 77 -39.96 20.77 0.04
N ALA A 78 -38.74 20.98 0.54
CA ALA A 78 -37.84 19.91 0.95
C ALA A 78 -38.41 19.19 2.19
N THR A 79 -39.18 18.12 1.95
CA THR A 79 -39.71 17.17 2.96
C THR A 79 -38.64 16.35 3.71
N GLN A 80 -37.37 16.70 3.55
CA GLN A 80 -36.26 16.04 4.24
C GLN A 80 -36.11 16.64 5.63
N ARG A 81 -35.96 15.78 6.64
CA ARG A 81 -35.64 16.22 8.00
C ARG A 81 -34.27 16.90 8.04
N ALA A 82 -34.02 17.76 9.03
CA ALA A 82 -32.79 18.55 9.15
C ALA A 82 -31.52 17.69 8.99
N TRP A 83 -31.47 16.49 9.58
CA TRP A 83 -30.31 15.59 9.47
C TRP A 83 -30.24 14.80 8.15
N GLN A 84 -31.31 14.72 7.38
CA GLN A 84 -31.34 14.08 6.06
C GLN A 84 -30.76 15.00 4.97
N LEU A 85 -30.75 16.32 5.19
CA LEU A 85 -30.07 17.29 4.31
C LEU A 85 -28.55 17.08 4.25
N LEU A 86 -27.98 16.41 5.25
CA LEU A 86 -26.54 16.12 5.27
C LEU A 86 -26.18 15.01 4.26
N PRO A 87 -25.02 15.10 3.60
CA PRO A 87 -24.45 13.98 2.84
C PRO A 87 -24.40 12.70 3.66
N ARG A 88 -24.61 11.54 3.01
CA ARG A 88 -24.74 10.24 3.69
C ARG A 88 -23.59 9.94 4.67
N HIS A 89 -22.35 10.25 4.30
CA HIS A 89 -21.16 10.03 5.14
C HIS A 89 -21.07 10.94 6.39
N LEU A 90 -21.80 12.06 6.42
CA LEU A 90 -21.88 12.96 7.58
C LEU A 90 -23.08 12.67 8.50
N ARG A 91 -24.05 11.85 8.04
CA ARG A 91 -25.26 11.55 8.81
C ARG A 91 -24.92 10.76 10.08
N ARG A 92 -25.58 11.10 11.19
CA ARG A 92 -25.45 10.39 12.47
C ARG A 92 -26.82 9.89 12.91
N ARG A 93 -26.92 8.62 13.29
CA ARG A 93 -28.19 8.02 13.78
C ARG A 93 -28.74 8.75 14.99
N ALA A 94 -27.88 9.14 15.93
CA ALA A 94 -28.27 9.89 17.13
C ALA A 94 -28.79 11.31 16.86
N ALA A 95 -28.67 11.84 15.63
CA ALA A 95 -29.17 13.17 15.28
C ALA A 95 -30.69 13.29 15.38
N SER A 96 -31.43 12.18 15.40
CA SER A 96 -32.88 12.17 15.63
C SER A 96 -33.29 12.43 17.08
N HIS A 97 -32.35 12.31 18.04
CA HIS A 97 -32.63 12.52 19.47
C HIS A 97 -31.69 13.53 20.14
N ASP A 98 -30.49 13.76 19.58
CA ASP A 98 -29.52 14.76 20.04
C ASP A 98 -29.22 15.78 18.93
N VAL A 99 -29.78 16.98 19.08
CA VAL A 99 -29.61 18.13 18.17
C VAL A 99 -28.13 18.49 17.98
N ARG A 100 -27.27 18.27 18.99
CA ARG A 100 -25.86 18.67 18.94
C ARG A 100 -25.07 17.88 17.89
N ARG A 101 -25.61 16.74 17.43
CA ARG A 101 -25.02 15.90 16.36
C ARG A 101 -25.24 16.43 14.95
N VAL A 102 -26.03 17.48 14.80
CA VAL A 102 -26.24 18.21 13.54
C VAL A 102 -25.38 19.50 13.53
N PRO A 103 -24.85 19.94 12.38
CA PRO A 103 -24.10 21.20 12.28
C PRO A 103 -24.90 22.40 12.79
N LEU A 104 -24.21 23.41 13.33
CA LEU A 104 -24.80 24.58 14.00
C LEU A 104 -25.94 25.21 13.16
N ARG A 105 -25.69 25.43 11.86
CA ARG A 105 -26.65 26.01 10.89
C ARG A 105 -27.98 25.25 10.74
N LEU A 106 -28.03 23.97 11.11
CA LEU A 106 -29.20 23.10 11.00
C LEU A 106 -29.80 22.76 12.38
N ARG A 107 -29.21 23.25 13.48
CA ARG A 107 -29.66 22.91 14.84
C ARG A 107 -31.03 23.50 15.15
N ASP A 108 -31.34 24.71 14.69
CA ASP A 108 -32.63 25.34 14.98
C ASP A 108 -33.78 24.61 14.30
N ARG A 109 -33.61 24.27 13.01
CA ARG A 109 -34.54 23.39 12.29
C ARG A 109 -34.69 22.03 12.98
N ALA A 110 -33.59 21.42 13.43
CA ALA A 110 -33.64 20.16 14.15
C ALA A 110 -34.33 20.26 15.52
N ARG A 111 -34.21 21.39 16.24
CA ARG A 111 -34.94 21.64 17.49
C ARG A 111 -36.45 21.70 17.24
N GLN A 112 -36.87 22.47 16.24
CA GLN A 112 -38.27 22.61 15.83
C GLN A 112 -38.88 21.24 15.44
N GLU A 113 -38.13 20.43 14.69
CA GLU A 113 -38.55 19.07 14.31
C GLU A 113 -38.63 18.11 15.52
N MET A 114 -37.82 18.31 16.58
CA MET A 114 -37.85 17.48 17.79
C MET A 114 -38.94 17.88 18.79
N THR A 115 -39.28 19.16 18.92
CA THR A 115 -40.31 19.66 19.84
C THR A 115 -41.71 19.19 19.45
N ALA A 116 -41.95 18.91 18.16
CA ALA A 116 -43.20 18.31 17.68
C ALA A 116 -43.40 16.84 18.13
N VAL A 117 -42.36 16.17 18.65
CA VAL A 117 -42.43 14.79 19.12
C VAL A 117 -42.53 14.79 20.65
N GLN A 118 -43.73 14.55 21.20
CA GLN A 118 -43.89 14.36 22.64
C GLN A 118 -43.05 13.16 23.11
N LYS A 119 -42.15 13.39 24.07
CA LYS A 119 -41.35 12.32 24.69
C LYS A 119 -42.17 11.66 25.79
N LYS A 120 -42.42 10.35 25.71
CA LYS A 120 -42.70 9.54 26.91
C LYS A 120 -41.49 9.65 27.85
N ALA A 121 -41.73 9.91 29.13
CA ALA A 121 -40.67 10.03 30.13
C ALA A 121 -39.77 8.78 30.10
N PRO A 122 -38.44 8.92 30.07
CA PRO A 122 -37.56 7.76 30.06
C PRO A 122 -37.71 6.98 31.37
N ALA A 123 -37.83 5.65 31.28
CA ALA A 123 -37.79 4.78 32.45
C ALA A 123 -36.52 5.05 33.26
N ARG A 124 -36.66 5.22 34.59
CA ARG A 124 -35.54 5.49 35.50
C ARG A 124 -34.48 4.39 35.37
N LEU A 125 -33.32 4.74 34.81
CA LEU A 125 -32.18 3.83 34.75
C LEU A 125 -31.65 3.56 36.17
N ARG A 126 -31.39 2.28 36.48
CA ARG A 126 -30.80 1.84 37.75
C ARG A 126 -29.52 2.63 38.08
N SER A 127 -29.36 2.99 39.36
CA SER A 127 -28.18 3.74 39.82
C SER A 127 -26.90 2.96 39.49
N ARG A 128 -25.96 3.63 38.83
CA ARG A 128 -24.66 3.03 38.52
C ARG A 128 -23.80 3.04 39.79
N LYS A 129 -23.13 1.92 40.10
CA LYS A 129 -22.14 1.78 41.20
C LYS A 129 -21.28 3.04 41.37
N GLY A 130 -20.98 3.41 42.62
CA GLY A 130 -20.14 4.57 43.00
C GLY A 130 -18.82 4.64 42.21
N LYS A 131 -18.33 5.87 41.98
CA LYS A 131 -17.17 6.13 41.11
C LYS A 131 -15.86 5.53 41.66
N ASP A 132 -15.73 5.43 42.98
CA ASP A 132 -14.47 5.04 43.65
C ASP A 132 -14.14 3.56 43.51
N LYS A 133 -15.12 2.70 43.20
CA LYS A 133 -14.92 1.26 42.96
C LYS A 133 -14.62 0.92 41.49
N ARG A 134 -14.37 1.91 40.63
CA ARG A 134 -14.13 1.68 39.19
C ARG A 134 -12.64 1.76 38.90
N LEU A 135 -12.09 0.66 38.36
CA LEU A 135 -10.73 0.62 37.81
C LEU A 135 -10.51 1.77 36.84
N SER A 136 -9.28 2.28 36.78
CA SER A 136 -8.94 3.31 35.81
C SER A 136 -9.17 2.78 34.40
N ARG A 137 -9.48 3.68 33.46
CA ARG A 137 -9.68 3.29 32.06
C ARG A 137 -8.42 2.64 31.49
N THR A 138 -7.25 3.10 31.93
CA THR A 138 -5.94 2.57 31.52
C THR A 138 -5.75 1.14 32.01
N GLU A 139 -5.97 0.86 33.31
CA GLU A 139 -5.91 -0.51 33.85
C GLU A 139 -6.91 -1.45 33.14
N THR A 140 -8.11 -0.94 32.87
CA THR A 140 -9.13 -1.71 32.16
C THR A 140 -8.67 -2.08 30.74
N PHE A 141 -7.90 -1.21 30.08
CA PHE A 141 -7.33 -1.48 28.75
C PHE A 141 -6.12 -2.39 28.81
N LEU A 142 -5.25 -2.26 29.81
CA LEU A 142 -4.12 -3.18 30.03
C LEU A 142 -4.62 -4.60 30.29
N LYS A 143 -5.66 -4.77 31.13
CA LYS A 143 -6.27 -6.09 31.38
C LYS A 143 -6.86 -6.77 30.13
N ARG A 144 -7.14 -6.01 29.06
CA ARG A 144 -7.66 -6.55 27.78
C ARG A 144 -6.55 -6.93 26.80
N GLN A 145 -5.32 -6.49 27.05
CA GLN A 145 -4.13 -6.69 26.22
C GLN A 145 -3.23 -7.75 26.87
N ARG A 146 -3.74 -8.99 26.96
CA ARG A 146 -2.94 -10.13 27.45
C ARG A 146 -2.26 -10.82 26.28
N ASP A 147 -3.04 -11.42 25.41
CA ASP A 147 -2.54 -12.20 24.26
C ASP A 147 -2.42 -11.36 22.98
N LYS A 148 -2.59 -10.04 23.11
CA LYS A 148 -2.62 -9.12 21.97
C LYS A 148 -2.19 -7.72 22.34
N SER A 149 -1.39 -7.13 21.47
CA SER A 149 -0.96 -5.74 21.57
C SER A 149 -1.91 -4.80 20.83
N TRP A 150 -2.17 -3.63 21.40
CA TRP A 150 -2.93 -2.57 20.73
C TRP A 150 -1.99 -1.48 20.25
N LEU A 151 -2.12 -1.10 18.98
CA LEU A 151 -1.46 0.09 18.45
C LEU A 151 -1.95 1.35 19.16
N GLU A 152 -1.16 2.42 19.16
CA GLU A 152 -1.51 3.70 19.80
C GLU A 152 -2.83 4.27 19.26
N THR A 153 -3.14 4.03 17.99
CA THR A 153 -4.37 4.48 17.33
C THR A 153 -5.56 3.52 17.51
N HIS A 154 -5.39 2.40 18.23
CA HIS A 154 -6.37 1.31 18.32
C HIS A 154 -7.77 1.79 18.70
N ILE A 155 -7.89 2.70 19.67
CA ILE A 155 -9.19 3.22 20.12
C ILE A 155 -9.91 3.98 19.00
N TRP A 156 -9.17 4.67 18.13
CA TRP A 156 -9.78 5.38 17.00
C TRP A 156 -10.30 4.39 15.96
N HIS A 157 -9.49 3.37 15.64
CA HIS A 157 -9.81 2.31 14.69
C HIS A 157 -10.98 1.45 15.19
N ALA A 158 -10.95 0.96 16.43
CA ALA A 158 -12.01 0.13 17.01
C ALA A 158 -13.39 0.81 17.05
N LYS A 159 -13.44 2.15 17.01
CA LYS A 159 -14.70 2.91 16.92
C LYS A 159 -15.27 3.03 15.51
N ARG A 160 -14.47 2.77 14.47
CA ARG A 160 -14.80 3.08 13.06
C ARG A 160 -14.63 1.89 12.12
N MET A 161 -13.87 0.89 12.53
CA MET A 161 -13.49 -0.26 11.73
C MET A 161 -13.74 -1.55 12.52
N ARG A 162 -13.86 -2.66 11.79
CA ARG A 162 -13.87 -4.01 12.35
C ARG A 162 -12.44 -4.38 12.73
N MET A 163 -12.29 -4.96 13.92
CA MET A 163 -10.99 -5.30 14.50
C MET A 163 -10.87 -6.80 14.68
N GLU A 164 -9.76 -7.37 14.23
CA GLU A 164 -9.45 -8.81 14.35
C GLU A 164 -8.07 -8.98 14.98
N ASN A 165 -7.84 -10.16 15.57
CA ASN A 165 -6.55 -10.51 16.14
C ASN A 165 -5.69 -11.13 15.05
N MET A 166 -4.55 -10.53 14.72
CA MET A 166 -3.64 -10.97 13.67
C MET A 166 -2.21 -10.73 14.13
N TRP A 167 -1.34 -11.74 13.99
CA TRP A 167 0.11 -11.61 14.22
C TRP A 167 0.50 -11.04 15.60
N GLY A 168 -0.23 -11.42 16.66
CA GLY A 168 -0.01 -10.87 18.02
C GLY A 168 -0.60 -9.48 18.27
N TYR A 169 -1.26 -8.85 17.29
CA TYR A 169 -1.90 -7.54 17.42
C TYR A 169 -3.42 -7.61 17.24
N ARG A 170 -4.13 -6.57 17.70
CA ARG A 170 -5.54 -6.34 17.33
C ARG A 170 -5.66 -5.21 16.31
N LEU A 171 -5.74 -5.58 15.03
CA LEU A 171 -5.62 -4.70 13.87
C LEU A 171 -6.97 -4.40 13.22
N ALA A 172 -7.02 -3.28 12.48
CA ALA A 172 -8.20 -2.84 11.76
C ALA A 172 -8.26 -3.51 10.37
N VAL A 173 -9.33 -4.28 10.12
CA VAL A 173 -9.44 -5.06 8.87
C VAL A 173 -10.24 -4.31 7.83
N THR A 174 -11.45 -3.86 8.18
CA THR A 174 -12.38 -3.19 7.26
C THR A 174 -13.10 -2.02 7.92
N PRO A 175 -13.30 -0.88 7.23
CA PRO A 175 -14.18 0.18 7.70
C PRO A 175 -15.63 -0.31 7.90
N THR A 176 -16.32 0.29 8.86
CA THR A 176 -17.76 0.03 9.07
C THR A 176 -18.63 0.59 7.94
N GLU A 177 -18.15 1.62 7.24
CA GLU A 177 -18.74 2.12 6.00
C GLU A 177 -18.43 1.17 4.82
N LYS A 178 -19.38 1.03 3.89
CA LYS A 178 -19.15 0.32 2.62
C LYS A 178 -18.21 1.15 1.73
N ALA A 179 -16.91 0.99 1.95
CA ALA A 179 -15.88 1.86 1.42
C ALA A 179 -15.01 1.25 0.32
N PHE A 180 -15.33 0.08 -0.25
CA PHE A 180 -14.50 -0.58 -1.28
C PHE A 180 -14.13 0.34 -2.47
N ARG A 181 -15.11 0.75 -3.29
CA ARG A 181 -14.90 1.70 -4.40
C ARG A 181 -14.41 3.10 -3.95
N PRO A 182 -14.97 3.70 -2.87
CA PRO A 182 -14.46 4.95 -2.33
C PRO A 182 -12.98 4.92 -1.92
N SER A 183 -12.49 3.81 -1.37
CA SER A 183 -11.10 3.64 -0.95
C SER A 183 -10.17 3.44 -2.14
N HIS A 184 -10.57 2.65 -3.15
CA HIS A 184 -9.83 2.54 -4.41
C HIS A 184 -9.71 3.91 -5.10
N ARG A 185 -10.82 4.64 -5.26
CA ARG A 185 -10.81 6.01 -5.82
C ARG A 185 -9.91 6.96 -5.02
N ALA A 186 -9.87 6.82 -3.70
CA ALA A 186 -8.99 7.63 -2.86
C ALA A 186 -7.52 7.26 -3.05
N SER A 187 -7.21 6.00 -3.34
CA SER A 187 -5.85 5.54 -3.64
C SER A 187 -5.37 6.07 -5.00
N VAL A 188 -6.25 6.08 -6.01
CA VAL A 188 -5.90 6.49 -7.39
C VAL A 188 -5.93 8.02 -7.59
N HIS A 189 -6.96 8.72 -7.10
CA HIS A 189 -7.14 10.16 -7.37
C HIS A 189 -7.02 11.06 -6.13
N GLY A 190 -6.97 10.46 -4.93
CA GLY A 190 -7.01 11.17 -3.67
C GLY A 190 -5.80 10.88 -2.80
N SER A 191 -6.07 10.68 -1.52
CA SER A 191 -5.12 10.07 -0.60
C SER A 191 -5.84 9.09 0.32
N ILE A 192 -5.14 8.03 0.69
CA ILE A 192 -5.56 7.04 1.67
C ILE A 192 -4.44 6.79 2.67
N LEU A 193 -4.80 6.76 3.95
CA LEU A 193 -3.92 6.56 5.09
C LEU A 193 -4.12 5.16 5.66
N HIS A 194 -3.03 4.46 5.96
CA HIS A 194 -3.03 3.20 6.67
C HIS A 194 -2.05 3.25 7.85
N ASP A 195 -2.43 2.63 8.96
CA ASP A 195 -1.57 2.50 10.13
C ASP A 195 -0.76 1.20 10.03
N ALA A 196 0.52 1.35 9.68
CA ALA A 196 1.48 0.27 9.49
C ALA A 196 2.41 0.08 10.69
N SER A 197 2.08 0.66 11.85
CA SER A 197 2.91 0.63 13.07
C SER A 197 3.08 -0.75 13.70
N TYR A 198 2.41 -1.77 13.18
CA TYR A 198 2.57 -3.16 13.58
C TYR A 198 3.74 -3.86 12.90
N GLN A 199 4.38 -3.21 11.91
CA GLN A 199 5.59 -3.74 11.29
C GLN A 199 6.76 -3.61 12.26
N THR A 200 7.56 -4.65 12.33
CA THR A 200 8.70 -4.77 13.23
C THR A 200 9.93 -4.14 12.56
N ILE A 201 10.77 -3.49 13.36
CA ILE A 201 12.02 -2.89 12.90
C ILE A 201 13.13 -3.45 13.77
N ILE A 202 14.08 -4.14 13.16
CA ILE A 202 15.25 -4.71 13.83
C ILE A 202 16.44 -3.81 13.50
N GLN A 203 17.12 -3.32 14.53
CA GLN A 203 18.37 -2.60 14.39
C GLN A 203 19.55 -3.56 14.47
N VAL A 204 20.44 -3.49 13.50
CA VAL A 204 21.71 -4.22 13.47
C VAL A 204 22.84 -3.20 13.44
N GLN A 205 23.72 -3.23 14.43
CA GLN A 205 24.82 -2.29 14.59
C GLN A 205 26.17 -3.00 14.63
N GLY A 206 27.14 -2.51 13.88
CA GLY A 206 28.48 -3.09 13.81
C GLY A 206 29.34 -2.48 12.70
N PRO A 207 30.56 -2.98 12.48
CA PRO A 207 31.42 -2.51 11.40
C PRO A 207 30.79 -2.73 10.02
N GLU A 208 30.90 -1.74 9.13
CA GLU A 208 30.19 -1.73 7.84
C GLU A 208 30.51 -2.96 6.98
N ASN A 209 31.77 -3.39 6.94
CA ASN A 209 32.21 -4.55 6.17
C ASN A 209 31.50 -5.84 6.61
N ILE A 210 31.30 -6.01 7.92
CA ILE A 210 30.62 -7.19 8.47
C ILE A 210 29.13 -7.10 8.18
N LEU A 211 28.51 -5.94 8.39
CA LEU A 211 27.08 -5.74 8.10
C LEU A 211 26.74 -6.03 6.62
N ARG A 212 27.63 -5.67 5.69
CA ARG A 212 27.46 -6.02 4.27
C ARG A 212 27.41 -7.54 4.08
N THR A 213 28.35 -8.28 4.68
CA THR A 213 28.39 -9.75 4.62
C THR A 213 27.16 -10.39 5.27
N VAL A 214 26.72 -9.89 6.43
CA VAL A 214 25.52 -10.35 7.15
C VAL A 214 24.29 -10.23 6.25
N LEU A 215 24.08 -9.06 5.64
CA LEU A 215 22.92 -8.80 4.80
C LEU A 215 22.99 -9.52 3.44
N ASP A 216 24.17 -9.63 2.82
CA ASP A 216 24.34 -10.35 1.56
C ASP A 216 24.11 -11.87 1.73
N THR A 217 24.37 -12.43 2.92
CA THR A 217 24.17 -13.87 3.20
C THR A 217 22.69 -14.25 3.32
N CYS A 218 21.83 -13.33 3.77
CA CYS A 218 20.41 -13.59 4.00
C CYS A 218 19.47 -12.90 2.97
N SER A 219 19.97 -12.06 2.07
CA SER A 219 19.14 -11.32 1.11
C SER A 219 19.01 -12.02 -0.25
N ASP A 220 18.05 -11.57 -1.07
CA ASP A 220 17.84 -12.08 -2.43
C ASP A 220 19.01 -11.76 -3.38
N LEU A 221 19.40 -12.72 -4.21
CA LEU A 221 20.58 -12.63 -5.08
C LEU A 221 20.31 -12.10 -6.49
N GLN A 222 19.05 -12.07 -6.94
CA GLN A 222 18.72 -11.64 -8.30
C GLN A 222 18.85 -10.12 -8.52
N GLY A 223 18.87 -9.32 -7.45
CA GLY A 223 18.87 -7.86 -7.48
C GLY A 223 20.19 -7.21 -7.04
N PRO A 224 20.25 -5.86 -7.06
CA PRO A 224 21.33 -5.13 -6.42
C PRO A 224 21.27 -5.38 -4.91
N GLY A 225 22.41 -5.73 -4.32
CA GLY A 225 22.43 -6.15 -2.93
C GLY A 225 22.34 -5.00 -1.94
N PRO A 226 22.11 -5.33 -0.67
CA PRO A 226 22.16 -4.34 0.40
C PRO A 226 23.48 -3.57 0.45
N GLY A 227 24.61 -4.21 0.10
CA GLY A 227 25.93 -3.59 0.02
C GLY A 227 26.25 -2.79 -1.26
N ALA A 228 25.29 -2.60 -2.18
CA ALA A 228 25.58 -1.88 -3.42
C ALA A 228 25.79 -0.37 -3.19
N LYS A 229 26.69 0.25 -3.97
CA LYS A 229 27.04 1.70 -3.89
C LYS A 229 25.84 2.66 -3.91
N ARG A 230 24.72 2.24 -4.50
CA ARG A 230 23.47 3.03 -4.54
C ARG A 230 22.80 3.19 -3.17
N TYR A 231 22.96 2.21 -2.28
CA TYR A 231 22.26 2.14 -0.99
C TYR A 231 23.15 2.45 0.20
N LEU A 232 24.45 2.18 0.07
CA LEU A 232 25.44 2.48 1.10
C LEU A 232 25.46 3.92 1.60
N PRO A 233 25.09 4.97 0.86
CA PRO A 233 24.99 6.31 1.45
C PRO A 233 23.84 6.49 2.46
N GLY A 234 22.88 5.56 2.53
CA GLY A 234 21.67 5.69 3.34
C GLY A 234 20.62 6.65 2.75
N ALA A 235 20.76 7.04 1.48
CA ALA A 235 19.84 7.95 0.80
C ALA A 235 18.58 7.25 0.25
N ARG A 236 18.60 5.92 0.14
CA ARG A 236 17.52 5.10 -0.43
C ARG A 236 17.28 3.83 0.37
N THR A 237 16.04 3.37 0.39
CA THR A 237 15.66 2.06 0.91
C THR A 237 15.92 0.94 -0.11
N ILE A 238 16.12 -0.26 0.42
CA ILE A 238 16.20 -1.49 -0.37
C ILE A 238 14.98 -2.33 -0.02
N ASP A 239 14.14 -2.63 -1.01
CA ASP A 239 13.11 -3.65 -0.86
C ASP A 239 13.69 -4.97 -1.37
N THR A 240 13.82 -5.95 -0.47
CA THR A 240 14.37 -7.27 -0.76
C THR A 240 13.59 -8.33 0.02
N HIS A 241 14.01 -9.58 -0.09
CA HIS A 241 13.44 -10.69 0.63
C HIS A 241 14.53 -11.42 1.38
N ILE A 242 14.17 -11.88 2.56
CA ILE A 242 15.09 -12.56 3.46
C ILE A 242 14.87 -14.06 3.34
N TYR A 243 15.99 -14.76 3.24
CA TYR A 243 16.10 -16.21 3.23
C TYR A 243 16.88 -16.65 4.47
N GLU A 244 16.76 -17.92 4.81
CA GLU A 244 17.69 -18.55 5.74
C GLU A 244 19.13 -18.41 5.24
N PRO A 245 20.11 -18.18 6.13
CA PRO A 245 21.49 -17.87 5.73
C PRO A 245 22.08 -18.92 4.78
N GLY A 246 22.49 -18.50 3.59
CA GLY A 246 23.14 -19.36 2.60
C GLY A 246 22.24 -20.38 1.87
N GLN A 247 20.92 -20.40 2.14
CA GLN A 247 20.00 -21.39 1.58
C GLN A 247 19.34 -21.01 0.25
N TYR A 248 19.52 -19.77 -0.24
CA TYR A 248 18.91 -19.29 -1.48
C TYR A 248 19.09 -20.27 -2.66
N PRO A 249 18.04 -20.71 -3.37
CA PRO A 249 16.70 -20.13 -3.38
C PRO A 249 15.69 -20.79 -2.40
N PHE A 250 16.12 -21.77 -1.61
CA PHE A 250 15.33 -22.41 -0.56
C PHE A 250 15.28 -21.54 0.72
N GLY A 251 14.42 -21.92 1.68
CA GLY A 251 14.35 -21.22 2.97
C GLY A 251 13.83 -19.78 2.89
N LEU A 252 12.88 -19.47 1.98
CA LEU A 252 12.30 -18.13 1.86
C LEU A 252 11.47 -17.77 3.11
N ILE A 253 11.91 -16.75 3.85
CA ILE A 253 11.21 -16.25 5.03
C ILE A 253 10.14 -15.23 4.64
N GLY A 254 10.52 -14.18 3.88
CA GLY A 254 9.56 -13.16 3.41
C GLY A 254 10.17 -11.81 3.04
N PRO A 255 9.34 -10.80 2.70
CA PRO A 255 9.81 -9.47 2.29
C PRO A 255 10.32 -8.63 3.47
N ALA A 256 11.36 -7.86 3.22
CA ALA A 256 11.95 -6.90 4.15
C ALA A 256 12.38 -5.61 3.43
N THR A 257 12.24 -4.48 4.11
CA THR A 257 12.81 -3.20 3.66
C THR A 257 14.02 -2.87 4.54
N ILE A 258 15.19 -2.69 3.92
CA ILE A 258 16.45 -2.39 4.60
C ILE A 258 16.77 -0.89 4.43
N LEU A 259 17.19 -0.26 5.53
CA LEU A 259 17.58 1.14 5.60
C LEU A 259 18.97 1.25 6.24
N TRP A 260 19.93 1.82 5.52
CA TRP A 260 21.23 2.15 6.08
C TRP A 260 21.16 3.50 6.81
N ARG A 261 21.74 3.59 8.01
CA ARG A 261 21.93 4.88 8.69
C ARG A 261 22.79 5.78 7.80
N PRO A 262 22.35 7.00 7.45
CA PRO A 262 23.11 7.89 6.58
C PRO A 262 24.42 8.31 7.26
N ILE A 263 25.49 8.38 6.47
CA ILE A 263 26.78 8.87 6.95
C ILE A 263 26.72 10.39 6.97
N ALA A 264 27.01 11.01 8.11
CA ALA A 264 27.10 12.46 8.20
C ALA A 264 28.36 12.94 7.47
N PRO A 265 28.30 14.02 6.66
CA PRO A 265 29.54 14.66 6.24
C PRO A 265 30.28 15.15 7.50
N PRO A 266 31.62 15.05 7.54
CA PRO A 266 32.39 15.57 8.66
C PRO A 266 32.04 17.06 8.85
N LYS A 267 31.67 17.43 10.08
CA LYS A 267 31.44 18.84 10.42
C LYS A 267 32.77 19.56 10.25
N SER A 268 32.78 20.68 9.55
CA SER A 268 33.97 21.53 9.33
C SER A 268 34.51 22.20 10.61
N SER A 269 34.14 21.71 11.80
CA SER A 269 34.59 22.22 13.11
C SER A 269 35.81 21.49 13.67
N ASP A 270 36.26 20.39 13.07
CA ASP A 270 37.39 19.59 13.56
C ASP A 270 38.67 19.77 12.72
N VAL A 271 38.82 20.92 12.07
CA VAL A 271 40.14 21.39 11.63
C VAL A 271 40.70 22.22 12.77
N PRO A 272 41.85 21.86 13.39
CA PRO A 272 42.54 22.76 14.30
C PRO A 272 42.78 24.09 13.56
N GLN A 273 42.17 25.16 14.05
CA GLN A 273 42.45 26.50 13.55
C GLN A 273 43.88 26.85 13.93
N ASP A 274 44.80 26.70 12.98
CA ASP A 274 46.10 27.38 13.06
C ASP A 274 45.85 28.90 13.12
N VAL A 275 46.54 29.51 14.08
CA VAL A 275 46.43 30.90 14.53
C VAL A 275 46.66 31.88 13.36
N PRO A 276 45.90 33.01 13.27
CA PRO A 276 46.07 33.96 12.18
C PRO A 276 47.30 34.85 12.42
N ALA A 277 48.27 34.82 11.50
CA ALA A 277 49.28 35.87 11.36
C ALA A 277 48.74 36.97 10.42
N GLN A 278 48.79 38.21 10.91
CA GLN A 278 48.32 39.43 10.26
C GLN A 278 49.28 39.95 9.14
N PRO A 279 48.87 40.97 8.35
CA PRO A 279 49.22 41.13 6.94
C PRO A 279 50.36 42.13 6.67
N SER A 280 51.03 42.01 5.52
CA SER A 280 51.83 43.11 4.96
C SER A 280 51.82 43.13 3.42
N ALA A 281 51.14 44.16 2.92
CA ALA A 281 51.28 44.99 1.71
C ALA A 281 52.22 44.63 0.51
N SER A 282 51.62 44.84 -0.68
CA SER A 282 52.09 45.61 -1.87
C SER A 282 53.13 45.05 -2.86
N GLY A 283 52.74 45.04 -4.16
CA GLY A 283 53.65 45.16 -5.32
C GLY A 283 53.15 44.50 -6.63
N PRO A 284 53.27 45.12 -7.84
CA PRO A 284 52.43 44.85 -9.02
C PRO A 284 53.08 43.94 -10.11
N PRO A 285 52.42 43.62 -11.25
CA PRO A 285 52.70 42.44 -12.06
C PRO A 285 53.67 42.72 -13.22
N LYS A 286 54.42 41.69 -13.65
CA LYS A 286 55.11 41.67 -14.96
C LYS A 286 55.08 40.30 -15.61
N ASP A 287 54.76 40.34 -16.91
CA ASP A 287 54.71 39.26 -17.87
C ASP A 287 56.07 38.60 -18.14
N ALA A 288 56.08 37.29 -18.41
CA ALA A 288 57.03 36.67 -19.33
C ALA A 288 56.49 35.33 -19.88
N LYS A 289 56.37 35.27 -21.20
CA LYS A 289 56.18 34.06 -22.00
C LYS A 289 57.45 33.20 -21.97
N GLY A 290 57.30 31.88 -21.87
CA GLY A 290 58.36 30.91 -22.16
C GLY A 290 57.78 29.54 -22.49
N LYS A 291 57.82 29.15 -23.78
CA LYS A 291 57.48 27.80 -24.27
C LYS A 291 58.57 26.81 -23.88
N GLY A 292 58.19 25.62 -23.42
CA GLY A 292 59.09 24.47 -23.29
C GLY A 292 58.31 23.16 -23.16
N LYS A 293 58.27 22.37 -24.24
CA LYS A 293 57.76 20.99 -24.27
C LYS A 293 58.71 20.08 -23.47
N GLY A 294 58.17 19.31 -22.54
CA GLY A 294 58.87 18.21 -21.88
C GLY A 294 57.88 17.12 -21.45
N LYS A 295 57.81 16.03 -22.22
CA LYS A 295 57.09 14.80 -21.89
C LYS A 295 57.78 14.14 -20.69
N GLY A 296 57.05 13.92 -19.60
CA GLY A 296 57.49 13.09 -18.48
C GLY A 296 56.27 12.55 -17.73
N LYS A 297 55.97 11.27 -17.96
CA LYS A 297 54.97 10.50 -17.19
C LYS A 297 55.38 10.49 -15.72
N ALA A 298 54.64 11.17 -14.86
CA ALA A 298 54.75 11.04 -13.40
C ALA A 298 53.44 10.49 -12.84
N LYS A 299 53.55 9.22 -12.44
CA LYS A 299 52.69 8.39 -11.61
C LYS A 299 51.85 9.21 -10.60
N GLU A 300 50.54 9.25 -10.81
CA GLU A 300 49.58 9.68 -9.77
C GLU A 300 49.75 8.76 -8.57
N ARG A 301 50.29 9.30 -7.47
CA ARG A 301 50.10 8.73 -6.14
C ARG A 301 48.64 8.94 -5.82
N SER A 302 47.90 7.83 -5.75
CA SER A 302 46.62 7.76 -5.06
C SER A 302 46.84 8.20 -3.62
N ASP A 303 46.48 9.43 -3.30
CA ASP A 303 46.28 9.83 -1.91
C ASP A 303 45.14 8.97 -1.36
N SER A 304 45.53 8.03 -0.51
CA SER A 304 44.66 7.19 0.29
C SER A 304 43.75 8.07 1.14
N HIS A 305 42.50 8.22 0.71
CA HIS A 305 41.43 8.51 1.66
C HIS A 305 41.48 7.44 2.75
N SER A 306 41.70 7.87 3.99
CA SER A 306 41.53 7.03 5.16
C SER A 306 40.07 6.63 5.26
N ASP A 307 39.77 5.38 4.90
CA ASP A 307 38.43 4.80 5.02
C ASP A 307 37.95 4.86 6.48
N PRO A 308 36.71 5.29 6.76
CA PRO A 308 36.10 5.28 8.10
C PRO A 308 35.69 3.86 8.55
N ASP A 309 36.47 2.85 8.17
CA ASP A 309 36.11 1.42 8.17
C ASP A 309 35.97 0.77 9.57
N GLY A 310 36.23 1.54 10.63
CA GLY A 310 36.18 1.06 12.03
C GLY A 310 34.99 1.54 12.87
N LEU A 311 34.22 2.54 12.44
CA LEU A 311 33.11 3.07 13.25
C LEU A 311 31.85 2.19 13.13
N PRO A 312 31.16 1.87 14.23
CA PRO A 312 29.94 1.07 14.19
C PRO A 312 28.86 1.84 13.44
N ARG A 313 28.30 1.20 12.42
CA ARG A 313 27.21 1.71 11.62
C ARG A 313 25.92 0.97 11.98
N ALA A 314 24.78 1.63 11.89
CA ALA A 314 23.48 1.02 12.14
C ALA A 314 22.71 0.77 10.84
N VAL A 315 21.95 -0.32 10.82
CA VAL A 315 21.01 -0.69 9.76
C VAL A 315 19.67 -1.03 10.40
N TRP A 316 18.59 -0.56 9.81
CA TRP A 316 17.23 -0.97 10.18
C TRP A 316 16.66 -1.93 9.14
N VAL A 317 16.17 -3.07 9.61
CA VAL A 317 15.47 -4.07 8.80
C VAL A 317 14.00 -4.06 9.22
N ARG A 318 13.15 -3.49 8.37
CA ARG A 318 11.71 -3.39 8.58
C ARG A 318 10.99 -4.57 7.93
N THR A 319 10.27 -5.37 8.71
CA THR A 319 9.62 -6.61 8.25
C THR A 319 8.19 -6.74 8.74
N HIS A 320 7.50 -7.78 8.29
CA HIS A 320 6.16 -8.11 8.73
C HIS A 320 6.21 -8.86 10.08
N PRO A 321 5.31 -8.59 11.05
CA PRO A 321 5.40 -9.19 12.40
C PRO A 321 5.37 -10.71 12.41
N ALA A 322 4.65 -11.34 11.46
CA ALA A 322 4.60 -12.81 11.36
C ALA A 322 5.95 -13.47 11.03
N ILE A 323 6.92 -12.72 10.51
CA ILE A 323 8.27 -13.22 10.18
C ILE A 323 9.36 -12.57 11.03
N ALA A 324 8.99 -11.71 11.99
CA ALA A 324 9.94 -10.91 12.73
C ALA A 324 10.96 -11.78 13.49
N GLU A 325 10.49 -12.82 14.16
CA GLU A 325 11.30 -13.78 14.90
C GLU A 325 12.24 -14.56 13.97
N MET A 326 11.71 -15.14 12.89
CA MET A 326 12.52 -15.86 11.89
C MET A 326 13.59 -14.97 11.24
N VAL A 327 13.27 -13.71 10.95
CA VAL A 327 14.24 -12.74 10.42
C VAL A 327 15.30 -12.40 11.46
N PHE A 328 14.91 -12.22 12.72
CA PHE A 328 15.84 -11.95 13.82
C PHE A 328 16.85 -13.11 13.98
N ASP A 329 16.37 -14.34 13.95
CA ASP A 329 17.21 -15.55 14.03
C ASP A 329 18.11 -15.72 12.80
N ALA A 330 17.60 -15.42 11.59
CA ALA A 330 18.39 -15.42 10.36
C ALA A 330 19.53 -14.39 10.42
N LEU A 331 19.24 -13.16 10.89
CA LEU A 331 20.25 -12.11 11.07
C LEU A 331 21.27 -12.47 12.15
N LYS A 332 20.83 -13.09 13.25
CA LYS A 332 21.72 -13.56 14.33
C LYS A 332 22.67 -14.65 13.83
N THR A 333 22.14 -15.60 13.04
CA THR A 333 22.92 -16.70 12.47
C THR A 333 23.90 -16.17 11.42
N SER A 334 23.47 -15.27 10.53
CA SER A 334 24.37 -14.66 9.54
C SER A 334 25.42 -13.74 10.18
N ALA A 335 25.10 -13.04 11.27
CA ALA A 335 26.07 -12.30 12.08
C ALA A 335 27.14 -13.22 12.66
N SER A 336 26.75 -14.37 13.23
CA SER A 336 27.68 -15.36 13.78
C SER A 336 28.62 -15.90 12.69
N LEU A 337 28.06 -16.28 11.53
CA LEU A 337 28.83 -16.77 10.38
C LEU A 337 29.81 -15.70 9.84
N ALA A 338 29.37 -14.45 9.74
CA ALA A 338 30.20 -13.34 9.27
C ALA A 338 31.36 -13.03 10.24
N LEU A 339 31.09 -13.07 11.55
CA LEU A 339 32.11 -12.89 12.58
C LEU A 339 33.13 -14.03 12.59
N ASP A 340 32.68 -15.28 12.42
CA ASP A 340 33.58 -16.43 12.34
C ASP A 340 34.43 -16.42 11.06
N ALA A 341 33.87 -15.99 9.93
CA ALA A 341 34.62 -15.78 8.70
C ALA A 341 35.67 -14.66 8.86
N ALA A 342 35.30 -13.55 9.50
CA ALA A 342 36.23 -12.46 9.81
C ALA A 342 37.34 -12.89 10.78
N ARG A 343 37.01 -13.71 11.79
CA ARG A 343 37.99 -14.31 12.73
C ARG A 343 39.01 -15.19 12.02
N LYS A 344 38.56 -16.04 11.09
CA LYS A 344 39.44 -16.93 10.30
C LYS A 344 40.32 -16.16 9.32
N ALA A 345 39.83 -15.03 8.78
CA ALA A 345 40.56 -14.19 7.85
C ALA A 345 41.55 -13.21 8.54
N ALA A 346 41.42 -13.00 9.85
CA ALA A 346 42.25 -12.06 10.60
C ALA A 346 43.69 -12.57 10.80
N PRO A 347 44.72 -11.70 10.68
CA PRO A 347 46.10 -12.08 10.98
C PRO A 347 46.28 -12.49 12.44
N PRO A 348 47.17 -13.47 12.75
CA PRO A 348 47.46 -13.87 14.11
C PRO A 348 48.01 -12.67 14.91
N GLY A 349 47.33 -12.33 16.02
CA GLY A 349 47.69 -11.20 16.90
C GLY A 349 46.72 -10.01 16.89
N THR A 350 45.73 -9.99 15.98
CA THR A 350 44.65 -8.98 16.03
C THR A 350 43.73 -9.28 17.21
N LYS A 351 43.46 -8.30 18.09
CA LYS A 351 42.45 -8.46 19.15
C LYS A 351 41.06 -8.48 18.53
N ILE A 352 40.56 -9.66 18.17
CA ILE A 352 39.25 -9.83 17.51
C ILE A 352 38.08 -9.63 18.50
N ASP A 353 38.34 -9.59 19.80
CA ASP A 353 37.33 -9.43 20.85
C ASP A 353 36.56 -8.09 20.79
N THR A 354 37.09 -7.08 20.07
CA THR A 354 36.41 -5.78 19.91
C THR A 354 35.45 -5.71 18.74
N ILE A 355 35.38 -6.76 17.90
CA ILE A 355 34.50 -6.78 16.72
C ILE A 355 33.19 -7.49 17.11
N GLY A 356 32.19 -6.70 17.48
CA GLY A 356 30.84 -7.18 17.81
C GLY A 356 29.78 -6.68 16.83
N VAL A 357 28.68 -7.43 16.73
CA VAL A 357 27.44 -6.99 16.08
C VAL A 357 26.33 -7.02 17.12
N GLU A 358 25.66 -5.89 17.31
CA GLU A 358 24.53 -5.74 18.22
C GLU A 358 23.22 -5.83 17.43
N LEU A 359 22.26 -6.62 17.94
CA LEU A 359 20.92 -6.74 17.38
C LEU A 359 19.89 -6.29 18.41
N GLU A 360 19.05 -5.32 18.05
CA GLU A 360 17.99 -4.78 18.92
C GLU A 360 16.64 -4.84 18.18
N ASP A 361 15.59 -5.31 18.85
CA ASP A 361 14.21 -5.20 18.35
C ASP A 361 13.59 -3.85 18.78
N LEU A 362 13.27 -3.01 17.80
CA LEU A 362 12.68 -1.68 18.01
C LEU A 362 11.14 -1.71 18.01
N SER A 363 10.53 -2.88 18.10
CA SER A 363 9.09 -3.05 18.14
C SER A 363 8.44 -2.22 19.26
N GLY A 364 7.50 -1.35 18.88
CA GLY A 364 6.81 -0.44 19.81
C GLY A 364 7.56 0.85 20.17
N GLN A 365 8.80 1.03 19.70
CA GLN A 365 9.54 2.29 19.84
C GLN A 365 9.30 3.26 18.68
N LEU A 366 9.02 2.71 17.49
CA LEU A 366 8.75 3.47 16.26
C LEU A 366 7.37 3.09 15.71
N ASN A 367 6.66 4.06 15.16
CA ASN A 367 5.38 3.89 14.50
C ASN A 367 5.47 4.33 13.05
N ALA A 368 4.58 3.80 12.20
CA ALA A 368 4.63 4.00 10.75
C ALA A 368 3.23 4.27 10.16
N PHE A 369 3.13 5.33 9.37
CA PHE A 369 1.93 5.64 8.59
C PHE A 369 2.21 5.56 7.10
N GLU A 370 1.40 4.79 6.38
CA GLU A 370 1.44 4.72 4.92
C GLU A 370 0.38 5.65 4.33
N ILE A 371 0.81 6.60 3.50
CA ILE A 371 -0.05 7.59 2.85
C ILE A 371 0.10 7.41 1.34
N MET A 372 -0.86 6.74 0.72
CA MET A 372 -0.86 6.42 -0.70
C MET A 372 -1.78 7.34 -1.50
N GLY A 373 -1.43 7.60 -2.75
CA GLY A 373 -2.20 8.36 -3.73
C GLY A 373 -1.57 9.71 -4.10
N PRO A 374 -2.01 10.32 -5.22
CA PRO A 374 -1.39 11.53 -5.78
C PRO A 374 -1.49 12.74 -4.84
N LYS A 375 -2.56 12.83 -4.03
CA LYS A 375 -2.73 13.93 -3.06
C LYS A 375 -1.98 13.72 -1.75
N SER A 376 -1.17 12.67 -1.63
CA SER A 376 -0.36 12.40 -0.43
C SER A 376 0.57 13.57 -0.10
N ASN A 377 1.18 14.19 -1.11
CA ASN A 377 2.03 15.37 -0.99
C ASN A 377 1.31 16.57 -0.35
N GLN A 378 0.11 16.90 -0.85
CA GLN A 378 -0.71 18.01 -0.37
C GLN A 378 -1.16 17.82 1.09
N VAL A 379 -1.41 16.56 1.47
CA VAL A 379 -1.78 16.16 2.82
C VAL A 379 -0.60 16.32 3.77
N LEU A 380 0.59 15.83 3.38
CA LEU A 380 1.79 15.95 4.20
C LEU A 380 2.17 17.41 4.45
N LYS A 381 2.19 18.25 3.40
CA LYS A 381 2.49 19.69 3.55
C LYS A 381 1.39 20.44 4.31
N GLY A 382 0.14 19.98 4.20
CA GLY A 382 -0.98 20.56 4.94
C GLY A 382 -0.94 20.23 6.44
N ALA A 383 -0.57 19.00 6.79
CA ALA A 383 -0.59 18.48 8.15
C ALA A 383 0.69 18.75 8.94
N LEU A 384 1.85 18.77 8.28
CA LEU A 384 3.16 18.91 8.91
C LEU A 384 3.70 20.33 8.74
N SER A 385 4.53 20.75 9.69
CA SER A 385 5.22 22.05 9.65
C SER A 385 6.65 21.84 10.10
N PRO A 386 7.61 21.71 9.16
CA PRO A 386 9.02 21.56 9.50
C PRO A 386 9.52 22.83 10.20
N LEU A 387 10.68 22.72 10.84
CA LEU A 387 11.37 23.87 11.41
C LEU A 387 11.67 24.91 10.33
N SER A 388 11.37 26.18 10.60
CA SER A 388 11.51 27.28 9.62
C SER A 388 12.94 27.51 9.13
N HIS A 389 13.93 27.11 9.92
CA HIS A 389 15.35 27.25 9.62
C HIS A 389 16.02 25.88 9.66
N ASP A 390 15.81 25.06 8.63
CA ASP A 390 16.67 23.89 8.39
C ASP A 390 17.92 24.39 7.66
N PRO A 391 19.15 24.11 8.15
CA PRO A 391 20.38 24.55 7.50
C PRO A 391 20.60 23.90 6.13
N ARG A 392 19.87 22.84 5.78
CA ARG A 392 20.07 22.07 4.55
C ARG A 392 19.28 22.67 3.40
N GLU A 393 19.97 23.23 2.41
CA GLU A 393 19.35 23.78 1.20
C GLU A 393 18.54 22.73 0.42
N ASP A 394 19.05 21.50 0.33
CA ASP A 394 18.39 20.39 -0.36
C ASP A 394 17.00 20.11 0.22
N PHE A 395 16.85 20.21 1.55
CA PHE A 395 15.57 20.03 2.21
C PHE A 395 14.59 21.16 1.87
N SER A 396 15.06 22.41 1.85
CA SER A 396 14.23 23.56 1.48
C SER A 396 13.73 23.45 0.03
N LYS A 397 14.62 23.07 -0.89
CA LYS A 397 14.28 22.79 -2.30
C LYS A 397 13.24 21.67 -2.41
N PHE A 398 13.43 20.57 -1.67
CA PHE A 398 12.48 19.45 -1.61
C PHE A 398 11.11 19.84 -1.04
N TRP A 399 11.07 20.48 0.12
CA TRP A 399 9.82 20.82 0.81
C TRP A 399 8.98 21.84 0.03
N THR A 400 9.65 22.74 -0.68
CA THR A 400 9.01 23.72 -1.56
C THR A 400 8.36 23.02 -2.76
N SER A 401 9.10 22.17 -3.46
CA SER A 401 8.62 21.49 -4.67
C SER A 401 7.51 20.47 -4.41
N MET A 402 7.45 19.88 -3.21
CA MET A 402 6.45 18.86 -2.86
C MET A 402 4.99 19.27 -3.16
N THR A 403 4.67 20.57 -3.19
CA THR A 403 3.28 21.05 -3.45
C THR A 403 2.88 20.95 -4.90
N ASP A 404 3.84 21.19 -5.78
CA ASP A 404 3.63 21.33 -7.21
C ASP A 404 3.77 19.98 -7.92
N LEU A 405 4.40 19.00 -7.26
CA LEU A 405 4.45 17.61 -7.71
C LEU A 405 3.05 16.97 -7.72
N GLN A 406 2.57 16.62 -8.91
CA GLN A 406 1.28 15.96 -9.12
C GLN A 406 1.19 14.58 -8.45
N THR A 407 2.29 13.84 -8.42
CA THR A 407 2.38 12.51 -7.81
C THR A 407 3.72 12.35 -7.09
N SER A 408 3.75 11.54 -6.04
CA SER A 408 5.00 11.13 -5.38
C SER A 408 5.84 10.16 -6.23
N GLY A 409 5.31 9.72 -7.37
CA GLY A 409 6.06 8.94 -8.36
C GLY A 409 7.10 9.74 -9.14
N SER A 410 7.01 11.07 -9.18
CA SER A 410 8.01 11.93 -9.83
C SER A 410 9.33 12.01 -9.05
N ILE A 411 9.34 11.51 -7.82
CA ILE A 411 10.52 11.45 -6.95
C ILE A 411 11.17 10.07 -7.10
N PRO A 412 12.51 9.96 -7.03
CA PRO A 412 13.20 8.69 -7.11
C PRO A 412 12.66 7.65 -6.11
N ARG A 413 12.52 6.40 -6.60
CA ARG A 413 12.04 5.26 -5.80
C ARG A 413 12.87 5.05 -4.55
N GLY A 414 12.19 4.82 -3.42
CA GLY A 414 12.80 4.52 -2.13
C GLY A 414 13.58 5.67 -1.49
N MET A 415 13.46 6.91 -1.99
CA MET A 415 14.17 8.06 -1.43
C MET A 415 13.79 8.31 0.03
N ILE A 416 14.79 8.54 0.87
CA ILE A 416 14.63 8.82 2.31
C ILE A 416 14.87 10.31 2.57
N ILE A 417 13.97 10.93 3.34
CA ILE A 417 14.09 12.31 3.80
C ILE A 417 13.91 12.34 5.31
N GLY A 418 14.92 12.82 6.03
CA GLY A 418 14.85 13.03 7.47
C GLY A 418 14.75 14.51 7.80
N PHE A 419 13.80 14.86 8.67
CA PHE A 419 13.60 16.24 9.09
C PHE A 419 12.86 16.31 10.42
N THR A 420 12.91 17.47 11.06
CA THR A 420 12.27 17.71 12.36
C THR A 420 11.04 18.59 12.16
N VAL A 421 9.92 18.14 12.73
CA VAL A 421 8.60 18.76 12.60
C VAL A 421 8.16 19.30 13.96
N LEU A 422 7.48 20.44 13.94
CA LEU A 422 6.75 20.91 15.11
C LEU A 422 5.56 20.00 15.40
N ASP A 423 5.04 20.01 16.63
CA ASP A 423 3.82 19.27 16.98
C ASP A 423 2.68 19.59 15.96
N PRO A 424 2.21 18.59 15.19
CA PRO A 424 1.23 18.82 14.11
C PRO A 424 -0.12 19.28 14.64
N ARG A 425 -0.35 19.23 15.96
CA ARG A 425 -1.56 19.74 16.60
C ARG A 425 -1.55 21.27 16.72
N LEU A 426 -0.41 21.96 16.66
CA LEU A 426 -0.37 23.42 16.78
C LEU A 426 -1.15 24.13 15.67
N LYS A 427 -1.08 23.59 14.44
CA LYS A 427 -1.77 24.07 13.24
C LYS A 427 -3.18 23.45 13.05
N PHE A 428 -3.74 22.82 14.06
CA PHE A 428 -5.03 22.14 13.94
C PHE A 428 -6.22 23.13 13.91
N PRO A 429 -7.21 22.98 13.01
CA PRO A 429 -7.34 21.95 11.99
C PRO A 429 -6.47 22.23 10.74
N PRO A 430 -5.76 21.23 10.21
CA PRO A 430 -4.92 21.41 9.03
C PRO A 430 -5.75 21.62 7.76
N ARG A 431 -5.15 22.31 6.79
CA ARG A 431 -5.72 22.52 5.46
C ARG A 431 -4.74 21.96 4.43
N ASN A 432 -5.26 21.30 3.38
CA ASN A 432 -4.43 20.80 2.30
C ASN A 432 -3.69 21.95 1.61
N ALA A 433 -2.42 21.72 1.28
CA ALA A 433 -1.68 22.64 0.44
C ALA A 433 -2.33 22.72 -0.96
N LYS A 434 -2.38 23.93 -1.52
CA LYS A 434 -2.89 24.16 -2.88
C LYS A 434 -1.69 24.26 -3.84
N PRO A 435 -1.71 23.55 -4.97
CA PRO A 435 -0.65 23.67 -5.99
C PRO A 435 -0.58 25.11 -6.51
N SER A 436 0.64 25.60 -6.73
CA SER A 436 0.87 26.83 -7.47
C SER A 436 0.86 26.52 -8.96
N ALA A 437 0.30 27.40 -9.80
CA ALA A 437 0.16 27.14 -11.23
C ALA A 437 1.46 27.36 -12.04
N THR A 438 2.57 27.77 -11.40
CA THR A 438 3.62 28.53 -12.10
C THR A 438 5.07 28.08 -11.87
N SER A 439 5.35 26.86 -11.43
CA SER A 439 6.73 26.44 -11.11
C SER A 439 7.17 25.18 -11.86
N ALA A 440 8.27 25.29 -12.60
CA ALA A 440 9.08 24.14 -12.98
C ALA A 440 9.61 23.47 -11.70
N SER A 441 9.35 22.17 -11.53
CA SER A 441 9.76 21.45 -10.32
C SER A 441 11.26 21.14 -10.40
N PRO A 442 12.08 21.51 -9.38
CA PRO A 442 13.49 21.17 -9.36
C PRO A 442 13.68 19.65 -9.30
N ILE A 443 14.70 19.15 -10.01
CA ILE A 443 15.12 17.75 -9.92
C ILE A 443 15.74 17.54 -8.54
N ILE A 444 15.16 16.64 -7.75
CA ILE A 444 15.67 16.29 -6.42
C ILE A 444 16.45 14.99 -6.52
N ILE A 445 17.71 15.05 -6.09
CA ILE A 445 18.62 13.90 -6.09
C ILE A 445 18.69 13.36 -4.65
N PRO A 446 18.59 12.03 -4.43
CA PRO A 446 18.75 11.44 -3.11
C PRO A 446 20.17 11.67 -2.59
N SER A 447 20.30 12.29 -1.42
CA SER A 447 21.58 12.55 -0.75
C SER A 447 21.57 12.04 0.70
N ALA A 448 22.74 11.65 1.21
CA ALA A 448 22.88 11.21 2.60
C ALA A 448 22.50 12.33 3.59
N THR A 449 22.87 13.57 3.26
CA THR A 449 22.53 14.78 4.04
C THR A 449 21.02 14.99 4.17
N LEU A 450 20.25 14.72 3.11
CA LEU A 450 18.78 14.81 3.13
C LEU A 450 18.14 13.71 3.99
N ALA A 451 18.75 12.52 4.06
CA ALA A 451 18.23 11.37 4.80
C ALA A 451 18.51 11.43 6.33
N GLN A 452 19.34 12.37 6.79
CA GLN A 452 19.68 12.51 8.22
C GLN A 452 18.46 12.82 9.09
N SER A 453 18.37 12.13 10.22
CA SER A 453 17.30 12.31 11.21
C SER A 453 17.81 11.92 12.60
N ASP A 454 17.36 12.64 13.63
CA ASP A 454 17.66 12.29 15.03
C ASP A 454 16.88 11.05 15.51
N LEU A 455 16.01 10.48 14.66
CA LEU A 455 15.22 9.29 14.97
C LEU A 455 16.08 8.03 15.14
N TRP A 456 17.30 8.03 14.59
CA TRP A 456 18.25 6.93 14.74
C TRP A 456 18.84 6.85 16.16
N GLU A 457 18.77 7.93 16.93
CA GLU A 457 19.31 7.98 18.29
C GLU A 457 18.28 7.50 19.32
N GLU A 458 18.69 6.59 20.20
CA GLU A 458 17.82 6.08 21.29
C GLU A 458 17.44 7.20 22.27
N SER A 459 18.40 8.05 22.65
CA SER A 459 18.17 9.18 23.57
C SER A 459 17.09 10.15 23.07
N SER A 460 17.07 10.42 21.76
CA SER A 460 16.06 11.24 21.10
C SER A 460 14.68 10.59 21.18
N ARG A 461 14.58 9.29 20.85
CA ARG A 461 13.33 8.52 20.91
C ARG A 461 12.77 8.47 22.33
N ASP A 462 13.62 8.25 23.32
CA ASP A 462 13.24 8.14 24.73
C ASP A 462 12.71 9.45 25.30
N SER A 463 13.36 10.57 24.95
CA SER A 463 12.88 11.90 25.34
C SER A 463 11.48 12.22 24.81
N LEU A 464 11.09 11.61 23.68
CA LEU A 464 9.85 11.87 22.96
C LEU A 464 8.76 10.81 23.15
N ARG A 465 8.98 9.76 23.95
CA ARG A 465 7.99 8.68 24.21
C ARG A 465 6.62 9.19 24.66
N LYS A 466 6.57 10.37 25.28
CA LYS A 466 5.32 10.99 25.74
C LYS A 466 5.30 12.48 25.35
N PRO A 467 4.29 12.92 24.57
CA PRO A 467 4.14 14.34 24.26
C PRO A 467 4.02 15.18 25.54
N ARG A 468 4.74 16.30 25.58
CA ARG A 468 4.79 17.19 26.75
C ARG A 468 3.43 17.79 27.06
N TYR A 469 2.72 18.27 26.03
CA TYR A 469 1.37 18.84 26.17
C TYR A 469 0.28 17.84 25.77
N LYS A 470 -0.76 17.76 26.60
CA LYS A 470 -1.98 17.00 26.25
C LYS A 470 -2.84 17.83 25.31
N LYS A 471 -3.75 17.14 24.62
CA LYS A 471 -4.72 17.81 23.75
C LYS A 471 -5.54 18.88 24.47
N LYS A 472 -5.95 18.61 25.73
CA LYS A 472 -6.71 19.56 26.55
C LYS A 472 -5.94 20.88 26.73
N ASP A 473 -4.64 20.80 27.00
CA ASP A 473 -3.79 21.95 27.29
C ASP A 473 -3.63 22.83 26.04
N LEU A 474 -3.44 22.20 24.87
CA LEU A 474 -3.43 22.91 23.58
C LEU A 474 -4.79 23.52 23.22
N ASP A 475 -5.89 22.81 23.48
CA ASP A 475 -7.24 23.32 23.22
C ASP A 475 -7.56 24.52 24.15
N GLU A 476 -7.11 24.49 25.41
CA GLU A 476 -7.21 25.62 26.35
C GLU A 476 -6.38 26.81 25.85
N ARG A 477 -5.15 26.57 25.38
CA ARG A 477 -4.32 27.61 24.77
C ARG A 477 -5.02 28.26 23.56
N ARG A 478 -5.66 27.47 22.68
CA ARG A 478 -6.45 28.02 21.56
C ARG A 478 -7.67 28.80 22.03
N SER A 479 -8.31 28.41 23.13
CA SER A 479 -9.47 29.12 23.67
C SER A 479 -9.13 30.52 24.21
N LYS A 480 -7.85 30.75 24.56
CA LYS A 480 -7.34 32.05 25.01
C LYS A 480 -7.01 33.00 23.86
N ASN A 481 -6.97 32.54 22.60
CA ASN A 481 -6.76 33.42 21.47
C ASN A 481 -7.99 34.31 21.25
N LEU A 482 -7.77 35.61 21.06
CA LEU A 482 -8.84 36.60 20.83
C LEU A 482 -9.72 36.26 19.64
N VAL A 483 -9.12 35.79 18.54
CA VAL A 483 -9.82 35.43 17.31
C VAL A 483 -10.01 33.92 17.23
N PRO A 484 -11.27 33.42 17.26
CA PRO A 484 -11.55 32.00 17.11
C PRO A 484 -11.00 31.44 15.79
N GLY A 485 -10.33 30.30 15.85
CA GLY A 485 -9.78 29.62 14.68
C GLY A 485 -8.37 30.06 14.27
N THR A 486 -7.75 30.99 14.99
CA THR A 486 -6.31 31.27 14.85
C THR A 486 -5.47 30.07 15.26
N THR A 487 -4.44 29.76 14.47
CA THR A 487 -3.48 28.69 14.78
C THR A 487 -2.54 29.11 15.90
N LEU A 488 -2.03 28.15 16.66
CA LEU A 488 -1.03 28.44 17.70
C LEU A 488 0.32 28.73 17.07
N SER A 489 1.01 29.76 17.57
CA SER A 489 2.43 29.97 17.29
C SER A 489 3.28 28.96 18.09
N PRO A 490 4.35 28.41 17.51
CA PRO A 490 5.24 27.51 18.24
C PRO A 490 6.00 28.27 19.33
N LEU A 491 6.07 27.70 20.55
CA LEU A 491 6.89 28.19 21.66
C LEU A 491 8.19 27.40 21.76
N ARG A 492 9.18 27.94 22.49
CA ARG A 492 10.42 27.22 22.81
C ARG A 492 10.18 25.92 23.59
N GLN A 493 9.10 25.86 24.36
CA GLN A 493 8.73 24.69 25.17
C GLN A 493 7.99 23.61 24.39
N ASP A 494 7.46 23.92 23.19
CA ASP A 494 6.72 22.96 22.37
C ASP A 494 7.69 21.92 21.77
N ASP A 495 7.20 20.68 21.67
CA ASP A 495 8.02 19.55 21.23
C ASP A 495 8.37 19.65 19.74
N ARG A 496 9.60 19.23 19.42
CA ARG A 496 10.14 19.11 18.07
C ARG A 496 10.40 17.63 17.82
N VAL A 497 9.74 17.07 16.82
CA VAL A 497 9.67 15.64 16.60
C VAL A 497 10.47 15.30 15.33
N PRO A 498 11.57 14.53 15.42
CA PRO A 498 12.26 14.02 14.24
C PRO A 498 11.41 12.96 13.58
N VAL A 499 11.33 13.01 12.25
CA VAL A 499 10.60 12.04 11.43
C VAL A 499 11.48 11.56 10.28
N LEU A 500 11.14 10.39 9.74
CA LEU A 500 11.66 9.91 8.46
C LEU A 500 10.51 9.74 7.48
N LEU A 501 10.67 10.30 6.29
CA LEU A 501 9.73 10.21 5.20
C LEU A 501 10.37 9.41 4.07
N ILE A 502 9.75 8.30 3.71
CA ILE A 502 10.28 7.34 2.74
C ILE A 502 9.33 7.25 1.56
N GLN A 503 9.83 7.49 0.36
CA GLN A 503 9.05 7.31 -0.86
C GLN A 503 8.68 5.84 -1.01
N ARG A 504 7.38 5.55 -1.17
CA ARG A 504 6.87 4.18 -1.33
C ARG A 504 6.13 4.08 -2.66
N SER A 505 6.44 3.03 -3.42
CA SER A 505 5.73 2.70 -4.66
C SER A 505 5.25 1.26 -4.59
N VAL A 506 4.01 1.03 -5.01
CA VAL A 506 3.44 -0.31 -5.21
C VAL A 506 3.19 -0.40 -6.71
N GLU A 507 4.10 -1.08 -7.40
CA GLU A 507 4.12 -1.16 -8.85
C GLU A 507 4.61 -2.54 -9.29
N ARG A 508 4.25 -2.93 -10.51
CA ARG A 508 4.81 -4.12 -11.15
C ARG A 508 6.22 -3.85 -11.67
N GLY A 509 7.07 -4.88 -11.68
CA GLY A 509 8.28 -4.84 -12.50
C GLY A 509 7.90 -4.87 -13.99
N GLY A 510 8.31 -3.87 -14.77
CA GLY A 510 8.01 -3.82 -16.21
C GLY A 510 8.08 -2.40 -16.83
N PRO A 511 8.08 -2.31 -18.17
CA PRO A 511 8.28 -1.04 -18.88
C PRO A 511 7.07 -0.09 -18.92
N SER A 512 5.84 -0.57 -18.66
CA SER A 512 4.64 0.28 -18.57
C SER A 512 4.00 0.14 -17.19
N ASN A 513 3.88 1.25 -16.44
CA ASN A 513 3.42 1.25 -15.04
C ASN A 513 2.23 2.19 -14.83
N ASP A 514 1.25 2.15 -15.72
CA ASP A 514 0.06 3.03 -15.70
C ASP A 514 -0.82 2.85 -14.45
N LEU A 515 -0.67 1.73 -13.73
CA LEU A 515 -1.46 1.37 -12.54
C LEU A 515 -0.66 1.42 -11.24
N ALA A 516 0.55 1.95 -11.29
CA ALA A 516 1.39 2.06 -10.11
C ALA A 516 0.78 3.05 -9.09
N LEU A 517 0.77 2.63 -7.82
CA LEU A 517 0.34 3.49 -6.72
C LEU A 517 1.58 4.04 -6.01
N HIS A 518 1.63 5.35 -5.91
CA HIS A 518 2.74 6.05 -5.26
C HIS A 518 2.28 6.74 -3.98
N GLY A 519 3.17 6.81 -3.00
CA GLY A 519 2.89 7.40 -1.71
C GLY A 519 4.14 7.55 -0.86
N TRP A 520 3.90 7.62 0.44
CA TRP A 520 4.92 7.84 1.44
C TRP A 520 4.72 6.91 2.63
N THR A 521 5.82 6.43 3.21
CA THR A 521 5.84 5.91 4.57
C THR A 521 6.41 7.00 5.48
N LEU A 522 5.67 7.41 6.49
CA LEU A 522 6.11 8.32 7.53
C LEU A 522 6.43 7.53 8.80
N LEU A 523 7.69 7.50 9.20
CA LEU A 523 8.13 6.95 10.49
C LEU A 523 8.20 8.05 11.54
N ILE A 524 7.68 7.75 12.72
CA ILE A 524 7.58 8.66 13.87
C ILE A 524 7.93 7.91 15.16
N PRO A 525 8.39 8.61 16.22
CA PRO A 525 8.63 7.99 17.52
C PRO A 525 7.33 7.55 18.22
N ALA A 526 7.47 6.62 19.16
CA ALA A 526 6.40 6.22 20.08
C ALA A 526 5.80 7.41 20.84
N GLY A 527 4.49 7.34 21.12
CA GLY A 527 3.71 8.38 21.78
C GLY A 527 3.12 9.45 20.84
N TRP A 528 3.64 9.56 19.61
CA TRP A 528 3.26 10.60 18.65
C TRP A 528 2.26 10.14 17.58
N SER A 529 1.83 8.88 17.57
CA SER A 529 0.90 8.37 16.54
C SER A 529 -0.41 9.11 16.53
N MET A 530 -1.07 9.27 17.68
CA MET A 530 -2.38 9.92 17.74
C MET A 530 -2.36 11.42 17.38
N PRO A 531 -1.38 12.24 17.84
CA PRO A 531 -1.17 13.60 17.33
C PRO A 531 -1.09 13.67 15.80
N PHE A 532 -0.16 12.93 15.19
CA PHE A 532 0.05 12.92 13.74
C PHE A 532 -1.17 12.39 13.00
N PHE A 533 -1.71 11.26 13.44
CA PHE A 533 -2.89 10.62 12.84
C PHE A 533 -4.11 11.56 12.87
N SER A 534 -4.30 12.31 13.95
CA SER A 534 -5.40 13.28 14.01
C SER A 534 -5.24 14.41 13.00
N SER A 535 -4.03 14.95 12.82
CA SER A 535 -3.80 15.98 11.79
C SER A 535 -3.94 15.40 10.38
N LEU A 536 -3.37 14.22 10.10
CA LEU A 536 -3.45 13.55 8.80
C LEU A 536 -4.86 13.10 8.40
N THR A 537 -5.77 12.88 9.36
CA THR A 537 -7.17 12.51 9.04
C THR A 537 -8.06 13.72 8.83
N PHE A 538 -7.76 14.87 9.44
CA PHE A 538 -8.56 16.09 9.33
C PHE A 538 -8.31 16.89 8.03
N THR A 539 -7.26 16.56 7.28
CA THR A 539 -7.03 17.00 5.89
C THR A 539 -8.05 16.46 4.89
N GLY A 540 -8.89 15.49 5.31
CA GLY A 540 -9.87 14.82 4.46
C GLY A 540 -9.39 13.51 3.85
N THR A 541 -8.21 13.04 4.24
CA THR A 541 -7.67 11.73 3.85
C THR A 541 -8.52 10.60 4.43
N ARG A 542 -8.84 9.60 3.59
CA ARG A 542 -9.57 8.40 4.04
C ARG A 542 -8.62 7.46 4.75
N VAL A 543 -9.12 6.71 5.73
CA VAL A 543 -8.32 5.68 6.42
C VAL A 543 -8.75 4.30 5.95
N GLY A 544 -7.78 3.48 5.54
CA GLY A 544 -7.96 2.10 5.11
C GLY A 544 -7.47 1.09 6.17
N GLY A 545 -8.14 -0.06 6.24
CA GLY A 545 -7.69 -1.21 7.03
C GLY A 545 -6.83 -2.17 6.20
N GLN A 546 -6.63 -3.39 6.72
CA GLN A 546 -5.87 -4.43 6.02
C GLN A 546 -6.44 -4.77 4.64
N ARG A 547 -7.77 -4.81 4.50
CA ARG A 547 -8.42 -5.09 3.20
C ARG A 547 -8.08 -4.04 2.15
N GLU A 548 -8.12 -2.76 2.52
CA GLU A 548 -7.82 -1.70 1.56
C GLU A 548 -6.34 -1.72 1.12
N ARG A 549 -5.41 -2.03 2.03
CA ARG A 549 -3.99 -2.24 1.70
C ARG A 549 -3.79 -3.43 0.76
N GLN A 550 -4.50 -4.53 1.01
CA GLN A 550 -4.51 -5.72 0.15
C GLN A 550 -5.09 -5.44 -1.24
N THR A 551 -6.15 -4.63 -1.33
CA THR A 551 -6.74 -4.21 -2.61
C THR A 551 -5.77 -3.32 -3.39
N GLN A 552 -5.01 -2.43 -2.74
CA GLN A 552 -3.99 -1.63 -3.42
C GLN A 552 -2.92 -2.50 -4.09
N ALA A 553 -2.40 -3.50 -3.38
CA ALA A 553 -1.41 -4.42 -3.94
C ALA A 553 -1.97 -5.21 -5.14
N PHE A 554 -3.20 -5.73 -4.99
CA PHE A 554 -3.90 -6.47 -6.05
C PHE A 554 -4.18 -5.61 -7.29
N GLU A 555 -4.68 -4.39 -7.13
CA GLU A 555 -4.98 -3.47 -8.23
C GLU A 555 -3.73 -2.92 -8.92
N ALA A 556 -2.59 -2.92 -8.23
CA ALA A 556 -1.28 -2.62 -8.82
C ALA A 556 -0.63 -3.84 -9.50
N GLY A 557 -1.25 -5.02 -9.41
CA GLY A 557 -0.71 -6.26 -9.97
C GLY A 557 0.50 -6.82 -9.20
N THR A 558 0.56 -6.60 -7.89
CA THR A 558 1.68 -7.05 -7.03
C THR A 558 1.20 -8.04 -5.97
N GLY A 559 2.03 -9.05 -5.66
CA GLY A 559 1.73 -10.03 -4.62
C GLY A 559 1.78 -9.43 -3.21
N TYR A 560 0.78 -9.72 -2.38
CA TYR A 560 0.69 -9.26 -1.00
C TYR A 560 1.12 -10.36 -0.01
N PHE A 561 2.05 -10.03 0.89
CA PHE A 561 2.50 -10.95 1.94
C PHE A 561 1.53 -10.96 3.14
N PRO A 562 1.19 -12.12 3.74
CA PRO A 562 1.67 -13.48 3.45
C PRO A 562 0.84 -14.27 2.42
N ARG A 563 -0.33 -13.79 2.00
CA ARG A 563 -1.31 -14.58 1.21
C ARG A 563 -0.84 -15.01 -0.19
N ASP A 564 0.01 -14.21 -0.85
CA ASP A 564 0.47 -14.42 -2.23
C ASP A 564 1.95 -14.93 -2.28
N TYR A 565 2.38 -15.60 -1.21
CA TYR A 565 3.73 -16.15 -1.04
C TYR A 565 3.65 -17.65 -0.71
N PRO A 566 3.25 -18.49 -1.68
CA PRO A 566 3.14 -19.93 -1.45
C PRO A 566 4.50 -20.52 -1.04
N LEU A 567 4.48 -21.65 -0.33
CA LEU A 567 5.63 -22.39 0.18
C LEU A 567 6.38 -21.76 1.37
N CYS A 568 6.04 -20.53 1.77
CA CYS A 568 6.55 -19.97 3.03
C CYS A 568 5.79 -20.53 4.24
N ALA A 569 6.48 -20.75 5.36
CA ALA A 569 5.86 -21.19 6.63
C ALA A 569 4.69 -20.28 7.06
N THR A 570 4.82 -18.97 6.87
CA THR A 570 3.72 -18.02 7.18
C THR A 570 2.53 -18.14 6.26
N TYR A 571 2.75 -18.53 5.00
CA TYR A 571 1.66 -18.80 4.07
C TYR A 571 0.90 -20.04 4.49
N ASP A 572 1.60 -21.10 4.92
CA ASP A 572 0.95 -22.32 5.40
C ASP A 572 0.10 -22.07 6.65
N ALA A 573 0.60 -21.26 7.59
CA ALA A 573 -0.19 -20.82 8.74
C ALA A 573 -1.44 -20.01 8.32
N TYR A 574 -1.29 -19.10 7.35
CA TYR A 574 -2.41 -18.34 6.78
C TYR A 574 -3.42 -19.24 6.06
N ALA A 575 -2.95 -20.16 5.22
CA ALA A 575 -3.77 -21.08 4.45
C ALA A 575 -4.54 -22.05 5.35
N SER A 576 -3.89 -22.57 6.39
CA SER A 576 -4.52 -23.46 7.38
C SER A 576 -5.61 -22.73 8.20
N ALA A 577 -5.36 -21.47 8.59
CA ALA A 577 -6.36 -20.67 9.29
C ALA A 577 -7.57 -20.35 8.39
N ARG A 578 -7.32 -20.04 7.11
CA ARG A 578 -8.38 -19.82 6.11
C ARG A 578 -9.19 -21.09 5.87
N GLU A 579 -8.51 -22.23 5.71
CA GLU A 579 -9.14 -23.54 5.54
C GLU A 579 -10.10 -23.84 6.69
N ALA A 580 -9.66 -23.67 7.95
CA ALA A 580 -10.52 -23.91 9.11
C ALA A 580 -11.75 -22.99 9.12
N GLU A 581 -11.60 -21.70 8.79
CA GLU A 581 -12.71 -20.75 8.76
C GLU A 581 -13.72 -21.08 7.63
N GLU A 582 -13.22 -21.38 6.44
CA GLU A 582 -14.06 -21.65 5.28
C GLU A 582 -14.76 -23.01 5.39
N ARG A 583 -14.05 -24.05 5.86
CA ARG A 583 -14.63 -25.36 6.16
C ARG A 583 -15.73 -25.25 7.20
N ALA A 584 -15.49 -24.57 8.32
CA ALA A 584 -16.52 -24.34 9.35
C ALA A 584 -17.72 -23.54 8.82
N ARG A 585 -17.49 -22.61 7.87
CA ARG A 585 -18.57 -21.87 7.21
C ARG A 585 -19.41 -22.77 6.30
N TRP A 586 -18.78 -23.69 5.58
CA TRP A 586 -19.45 -24.65 4.71
C TRP A 586 -20.21 -25.72 5.49
N GLU A 587 -19.65 -26.20 6.60
CA GLU A 587 -20.31 -27.16 7.50
C GLU A 587 -21.56 -26.58 8.16
N ARG A 588 -21.49 -25.31 8.57
CA ARG A 588 -22.64 -24.57 9.12
C ARG A 588 -23.72 -24.28 8.07
N THR A 589 -23.36 -24.28 6.78
CA THR A 589 -24.33 -24.07 5.70
C THR A 589 -25.06 -25.41 5.46
N PRO A 590 -26.40 -25.43 5.40
CA PRO A 590 -27.13 -26.69 5.23
C PRO A 590 -26.81 -27.33 3.86
N PRO A 591 -26.90 -28.68 3.74
CA PRO A 591 -26.47 -29.41 2.54
C PRO A 591 -27.05 -28.89 1.21
N ALA A 592 -28.31 -28.49 1.18
CA ALA A 592 -28.97 -27.97 -0.02
C ALA A 592 -28.62 -26.51 -0.38
N LYS A 593 -27.80 -25.83 0.44
CA LYS A 593 -27.38 -24.43 0.24
C LYS A 593 -25.86 -24.27 0.09
N ARG A 594 -25.10 -25.36 0.15
CA ARG A 594 -23.63 -25.37 -0.01
C ARG A 594 -23.22 -26.09 -1.29
N ALA A 595 -22.10 -25.69 -1.87
CA ALA A 595 -21.54 -26.35 -3.04
C ALA A 595 -21.11 -27.79 -2.69
N ASN A 596 -21.43 -28.74 -3.57
CA ASN A 596 -20.96 -30.13 -3.43
C ASN A 596 -19.68 -30.31 -4.25
N TYR A 597 -18.53 -30.13 -3.60
CA TYR A 597 -17.22 -30.19 -4.25
C TYR A 597 -16.90 -31.55 -4.87
N ALA A 598 -17.37 -32.65 -4.28
CA ALA A 598 -17.20 -33.99 -4.83
C ALA A 598 -17.89 -34.10 -6.20
N ARG A 599 -19.15 -33.64 -6.31
CA ARG A 599 -19.87 -33.60 -7.60
C ARG A 599 -19.26 -32.63 -8.60
N LEU A 600 -18.73 -31.50 -8.13
CA LEU A 600 -18.01 -30.56 -8.99
C LEU A 600 -16.63 -31.10 -9.43
N GLY A 601 -16.12 -32.16 -8.79
CA GLY A 601 -14.76 -32.68 -8.98
C GLY A 601 -13.70 -31.63 -8.69
N THR A 602 -13.91 -30.86 -7.63
CA THR A 602 -12.91 -29.95 -7.07
C THR A 602 -12.07 -30.73 -6.07
N ARG A 603 -10.80 -30.93 -6.40
CA ARG A 603 -9.87 -31.74 -5.63
C ARG A 603 -9.64 -31.20 -4.21
N SER A 604 -9.13 -29.96 -4.12
CA SER A 604 -8.84 -29.31 -2.84
C SER A 604 -9.57 -27.97 -2.72
N PRO A 605 -10.79 -27.98 -2.14
CA PRO A 605 -11.64 -26.79 -2.10
C PRO A 605 -11.17 -25.74 -1.08
N TRP A 606 -10.38 -26.13 -0.07
CA TRP A 606 -10.05 -25.28 1.08
C TRP A 606 -8.63 -24.73 1.09
N ARG A 607 -7.70 -25.43 0.46
CA ARG A 607 -6.26 -25.14 0.46
C ARG A 607 -5.68 -25.54 -0.90
N ALA A 608 -4.68 -24.81 -1.38
CA ALA A 608 -3.97 -25.17 -2.60
C ALA A 608 -2.94 -26.27 -2.31
N ASP A 609 -3.00 -27.37 -3.06
CA ASP A 609 -2.10 -28.52 -2.91
C ASP A 609 -0.83 -28.35 -3.74
N TRP A 610 0.01 -27.39 -3.36
CA TRP A 610 1.22 -27.05 -4.12
C TRP A 610 2.16 -28.24 -4.34
N ARG A 611 2.33 -29.10 -3.32
CA ARG A 611 3.24 -30.26 -3.38
C ARG A 611 2.83 -31.30 -4.41
N VAL A 612 1.52 -31.50 -4.61
CA VAL A 612 1.03 -32.44 -5.62
C VAL A 612 1.08 -31.83 -7.02
N VAL A 613 0.78 -30.54 -7.15
CA VAL A 613 0.93 -29.84 -8.43
C VAL A 613 2.39 -29.84 -8.91
N LEU A 614 3.35 -29.84 -7.98
CA LEU A 614 4.78 -30.01 -8.28
C LEU A 614 5.20 -31.46 -8.52
N GLY A 615 4.29 -32.44 -8.39
CA GLY A 615 4.59 -33.86 -8.56
C GLY A 615 5.46 -34.48 -7.46
N ILE A 616 5.63 -33.81 -6.32
CA ILE A 616 6.44 -34.31 -5.18
C ILE A 616 5.68 -35.37 -4.41
N ASP A 617 4.41 -35.11 -4.12
CA ASP A 617 3.52 -36.04 -3.43
C ASP A 617 2.59 -36.70 -4.46
N ALA A 618 2.33 -38.00 -4.33
CA ALA A 618 1.37 -38.70 -5.19
C ALA A 618 -0.06 -38.14 -5.00
N ALA A 619 -0.83 -38.06 -6.08
CA ALA A 619 -2.23 -37.71 -5.99
C ALA A 619 -3.01 -38.85 -5.32
N VAL A 620 -3.30 -38.69 -4.03
CA VAL A 620 -4.17 -39.63 -3.31
C VAL A 620 -5.62 -39.29 -3.62
N ASP A 621 -6.27 -40.11 -4.42
CA ASP A 621 -7.72 -40.08 -4.56
C ASP A 621 -8.36 -40.61 -3.27
N ALA A 622 -9.15 -39.79 -2.60
CA ALA A 622 -9.76 -40.11 -1.30
C ALA A 622 -10.73 -41.31 -1.33
N ASP A 623 -11.07 -41.83 -2.51
CA ASP A 623 -12.01 -42.93 -2.72
C ASP A 623 -11.35 -44.27 -3.10
N VAL A 624 -10.03 -44.37 -3.20
CA VAL A 624 -9.33 -45.63 -3.52
C VAL A 624 -8.33 -45.97 -2.42
N VAL A 625 -8.68 -46.96 -1.58
CA VAL A 625 -7.72 -47.60 -0.67
C VAL A 625 -6.85 -48.53 -1.52
N PRO A 626 -5.54 -48.27 -1.70
CA PRO A 626 -4.70 -49.14 -2.50
C PRO A 626 -4.42 -50.43 -1.70
N THR A 627 -4.88 -51.58 -2.20
CA THR A 627 -4.63 -52.89 -1.60
C THR A 627 -3.25 -53.47 -1.94
N GLN A 628 -2.42 -52.75 -2.70
CA GLN A 628 -1.04 -53.12 -3.01
C GLN A 628 -0.06 -52.09 -2.47
N ARG A 629 0.77 -52.51 -1.53
CA ARG A 629 1.99 -51.80 -1.13
C ARG A 629 3.08 -52.15 -2.13
N GLU A 630 3.16 -51.41 -3.22
CA GLU A 630 4.44 -51.30 -3.93
C GLU A 630 5.30 -50.31 -3.14
N ALA A 631 6.48 -50.77 -2.72
CA ALA A 631 7.47 -49.94 -2.07
C ALA A 631 8.02 -48.96 -3.12
N GLY A 632 7.39 -47.79 -3.25
CA GLY A 632 7.93 -46.71 -4.06
C GLY A 632 9.31 -46.34 -3.51
N ASP A 633 10.32 -46.43 -4.37
CA ASP A 633 11.65 -45.90 -4.10
C ASP A 633 11.50 -44.49 -3.53
N ALA A 634 12.15 -44.25 -2.39
CA ALA A 634 12.18 -42.96 -1.73
C ALA A 634 12.88 -41.95 -2.67
N SER A 635 12.11 -41.36 -3.58
CA SER A 635 12.51 -40.21 -4.39
C SER A 635 13.15 -39.19 -3.45
N ALA A 636 14.40 -38.85 -3.72
CA ALA A 636 15.18 -37.90 -2.92
C ALA A 636 14.30 -36.68 -2.61
N ALA A 637 14.10 -36.37 -1.32
CA ALA A 637 13.16 -35.34 -0.88
C ALA A 637 13.50 -33.98 -1.51
N VAL A 638 12.83 -33.61 -2.60
CA VAL A 638 13.03 -32.33 -3.26
C VAL A 638 12.20 -31.28 -2.55
N GLU A 639 12.86 -30.24 -2.03
CA GLU A 639 12.18 -29.15 -1.34
C GLU A 639 11.53 -28.19 -2.35
N PRO A 640 10.22 -27.91 -2.24
CA PRO A 640 9.54 -26.96 -3.11
C PRO A 640 10.00 -25.53 -2.83
N TRP A 641 10.20 -24.72 -3.87
CA TRP A 641 10.63 -23.33 -3.72
C TRP A 641 9.92 -22.37 -4.69
N LEU A 642 9.94 -21.09 -4.34
CA LEU A 642 9.29 -20.04 -5.12
C LEU A 642 10.32 -19.25 -5.92
N LEU A 643 10.31 -19.39 -7.25
CA LEU A 643 11.09 -18.57 -8.16
C LEU A 643 10.47 -17.18 -8.27
N ARG A 644 11.26 -16.18 -7.88
CA ARG A 644 10.85 -14.78 -7.70
C ARG A 644 12.06 -13.87 -7.85
N GLY A 645 11.83 -12.59 -8.16
CA GLY A 645 12.89 -11.60 -8.34
C GLY A 645 12.71 -10.79 -9.63
N ALA A 646 13.52 -9.74 -9.80
CA ALA A 646 13.45 -8.86 -10.97
C ALA A 646 13.95 -9.52 -12.27
N ALA A 647 14.67 -10.65 -12.17
CA ALA A 647 15.26 -11.36 -13.30
C ALA A 647 14.44 -12.60 -13.72
N VAL A 648 13.26 -12.84 -13.13
CA VAL A 648 12.49 -14.06 -13.43
C VAL A 648 12.06 -14.09 -14.88
N ARG A 649 11.50 -13.01 -15.42
CA ARG A 649 11.08 -12.96 -16.82
C ARG A 649 12.24 -13.22 -17.79
N THR A 650 13.41 -12.61 -17.55
CA THR A 650 14.59 -12.81 -18.40
C THR A 650 15.17 -14.21 -18.26
N LEU A 651 15.09 -14.82 -17.07
CA LEU A 651 15.48 -16.20 -16.84
C LEU A 651 14.53 -17.17 -17.57
N VAL A 652 13.22 -16.99 -17.46
CA VAL A 652 12.24 -17.85 -18.15
C VAL A 652 12.40 -17.76 -19.67
N THR A 653 12.56 -16.56 -20.24
CA THR A 653 12.81 -16.41 -21.68
C THR A 653 14.10 -17.10 -22.14
N ARG A 654 15.17 -17.08 -21.31
CA ARG A 654 16.40 -17.82 -21.61
C ARG A 654 16.21 -19.33 -21.55
N LEU A 655 15.46 -19.84 -20.57
CA LEU A 655 15.14 -21.26 -20.46
C LEU A 655 14.24 -21.77 -21.60
N GLN A 656 13.35 -20.91 -22.12
CA GLN A 656 12.53 -21.24 -23.30
C GLN A 656 13.39 -21.44 -24.55
N ALA A 657 14.46 -20.65 -24.71
CA ALA A 657 15.39 -20.77 -25.84
C ALA A 657 16.31 -22.02 -25.76
N VAL A 658 16.42 -22.66 -24.59
CA VAL A 658 17.23 -23.86 -24.37
C VAL A 658 16.37 -25.11 -24.56
N GLY A 659 16.96 -26.15 -25.16
CA GLY A 659 16.30 -27.43 -25.39
C GLY A 659 15.80 -28.10 -24.09
N PRO A 660 14.69 -28.88 -24.12
CA PRO A 660 14.07 -29.42 -22.92
C PRO A 660 15.00 -30.22 -21.99
N SER A 661 15.95 -30.98 -22.55
CA SER A 661 16.93 -31.79 -21.79
C SER A 661 17.92 -30.94 -21.00
N ASP A 662 18.26 -29.75 -21.48
CA ASP A 662 19.36 -28.94 -20.97
C ASP A 662 18.88 -27.84 -20.01
N ARG A 663 17.57 -27.58 -19.96
CA ARG A 663 16.94 -26.60 -19.06
C ARG A 663 17.30 -26.78 -17.58
N PRO A 664 17.32 -28.00 -17.02
CA PRO A 664 17.66 -28.17 -15.61
C PRO A 664 19.09 -27.71 -15.32
N ALA A 665 20.03 -28.04 -16.20
CA ALA A 665 21.43 -27.63 -16.08
C ALA A 665 21.58 -26.11 -16.23
N ALA A 666 20.94 -25.51 -17.25
CA ALA A 666 20.97 -24.07 -17.46
C ALA A 666 20.40 -23.28 -16.26
N LEU A 667 19.31 -23.75 -15.65
CA LEU A 667 18.74 -23.14 -14.44
C LEU A 667 19.72 -23.24 -13.25
N ALA A 668 20.32 -24.41 -13.04
CA ALA A 668 21.28 -24.62 -11.98
C ALA A 668 22.53 -23.74 -12.16
N ASP A 669 23.03 -23.59 -13.38
CA ASP A 669 24.18 -22.76 -13.71
C ASP A 669 23.93 -21.27 -13.44
N GLU A 670 22.74 -20.77 -13.81
CA GLU A 670 22.33 -19.39 -13.52
C GLU A 670 22.23 -19.13 -12.01
N LEU A 671 21.60 -20.04 -11.26
CA LEU A 671 21.49 -19.91 -9.80
C LEU A 671 22.87 -20.02 -9.12
N ASN A 672 23.73 -20.91 -9.58
CA ASN A 672 25.11 -21.02 -9.10
C ASN A 672 25.96 -19.82 -9.51
N ALA A 673 25.70 -19.18 -10.65
CA ALA A 673 26.33 -17.91 -11.02
C ALA A 673 25.92 -16.78 -10.05
N LEU A 674 24.65 -16.69 -9.69
CA LEU A 674 24.16 -15.75 -8.67
C LEU A 674 24.77 -15.99 -7.30
N ARG A 675 24.89 -17.27 -6.88
CA ARG A 675 25.54 -17.65 -5.61
C ARG A 675 27.03 -17.32 -5.62
N ARG A 676 27.75 -17.62 -6.70
CA ARG A 676 29.18 -17.26 -6.86
C ARG A 676 29.41 -15.75 -6.81
N LYS A 677 28.53 -14.95 -7.43
CA LYS A 677 28.59 -13.47 -7.37
C LYS A 677 28.54 -12.92 -5.94
N ARG A 678 28.00 -13.70 -4.99
CA ARG A 678 27.80 -13.34 -3.59
C ARG A 678 28.65 -14.17 -2.63
N ALA A 679 29.69 -14.82 -3.14
CA ALA A 679 30.58 -15.67 -2.36
C ALA A 679 29.85 -16.80 -1.58
N MET A 680 28.72 -17.29 -2.11
CA MET A 680 28.03 -18.46 -1.57
C MET A 680 28.51 -19.75 -2.24
N ALA A 681 28.50 -20.83 -1.46
CA ALA A 681 28.78 -22.19 -1.95
C ALA A 681 27.78 -22.59 -3.06
N PRO A 682 28.16 -23.44 -4.03
CA PRO A 682 27.22 -23.93 -5.05
C PRO A 682 26.08 -24.75 -4.43
N LEU A 683 24.97 -24.88 -5.16
CA LEU A 683 23.82 -25.70 -4.75
C LEU A 683 24.19 -27.20 -4.75
N VAL A 684 23.68 -27.91 -3.75
CA VAL A 684 23.84 -29.37 -3.61
C VAL A 684 22.66 -30.15 -4.26
N ALA A 685 21.58 -29.45 -4.64
CA ALA A 685 20.38 -30.05 -5.21
C ALA A 685 20.60 -30.57 -6.65
N THR A 686 19.87 -31.63 -7.01
CA THR A 686 19.87 -32.14 -8.40
C THR A 686 19.23 -31.12 -9.33
N ALA A 687 19.84 -30.90 -10.50
CA ALA A 687 19.37 -29.93 -11.49
C ALA A 687 17.92 -30.20 -11.91
N ALA A 688 17.57 -31.47 -12.14
CA ALA A 688 16.21 -31.89 -12.46
C ALA A 688 15.24 -31.58 -11.32
N GLY A 689 15.58 -31.93 -10.07
CA GLY A 689 14.74 -31.63 -8.91
C GLY A 689 14.49 -30.13 -8.75
N LEU A 690 15.50 -29.30 -8.99
CA LEU A 690 15.42 -27.84 -8.90
C LEU A 690 14.39 -27.24 -9.87
N LEU A 691 14.29 -27.77 -11.09
CA LEU A 691 13.32 -27.33 -12.09
C LEU A 691 11.89 -27.77 -11.72
N HIS A 692 11.70 -29.05 -11.37
CA HIS A 692 10.38 -29.61 -11.05
C HIS A 692 9.76 -29.02 -9.78
N SER A 693 10.59 -28.61 -8.82
CA SER A 693 10.16 -28.06 -7.52
C SER A 693 9.91 -26.54 -7.52
N ALA A 694 10.09 -25.86 -8.65
CA ALA A 694 9.98 -24.41 -8.75
C ALA A 694 8.54 -23.94 -9.06
N LEU A 695 8.01 -23.04 -8.24
CA LEU A 695 6.79 -22.28 -8.54
C LEU A 695 7.12 -20.87 -9.04
N VAL A 696 6.35 -20.36 -9.99
CA VAL A 696 6.42 -18.98 -10.49
C VAL A 696 5.10 -18.29 -10.22
N ARG A 697 5.14 -17.05 -9.72
CA ARG A 697 3.93 -16.25 -9.56
C ARG A 697 3.52 -15.63 -10.89
N VAL A 698 2.22 -15.68 -11.13
CA VAL A 698 1.64 -15.25 -12.39
C VAL A 698 0.42 -14.36 -12.15
N ARG A 699 0.20 -13.48 -13.11
CA ARG A 699 -1.00 -12.68 -13.29
C ARG A 699 -1.87 -13.38 -14.30
N ILE A 700 -3.15 -13.44 -14.01
CA ILE A 700 -4.13 -14.18 -14.80
C ILE A 700 -5.23 -13.21 -15.18
N THR A 701 -5.39 -13.03 -16.49
CA THR A 701 -6.40 -12.13 -17.06
C THR A 701 -7.35 -12.97 -17.92
N PRO A 702 -8.64 -13.13 -17.54
CA PRO A 702 -9.59 -13.91 -18.31
C PRO A 702 -9.79 -13.29 -19.70
N CYS A 703 -9.84 -14.13 -20.73
CA CYS A 703 -10.05 -13.70 -22.13
C CYS A 703 -11.48 -13.22 -22.36
N THR A 704 -12.44 -13.85 -21.67
CA THR A 704 -13.87 -13.56 -21.77
C THR A 704 -14.41 -12.96 -20.49
N ARG A 705 -15.68 -12.54 -20.51
CA ARG A 705 -16.35 -11.98 -19.33
C ARG A 705 -16.29 -12.99 -18.20
N GLY A 706 -15.64 -12.67 -17.09
CA GLY A 706 -15.55 -13.55 -15.93
C GLY A 706 -14.69 -12.93 -14.85
N ARG A 707 -14.74 -13.49 -13.64
CA ARG A 707 -13.78 -13.14 -12.59
C ARG A 707 -13.33 -14.44 -11.91
N PRO A 708 -12.04 -14.77 -11.96
CA PRO A 708 -11.53 -15.86 -11.14
C PRO A 708 -11.71 -15.52 -9.65
N GLN A 709 -12.06 -16.51 -8.85
CA GLN A 709 -12.13 -16.40 -7.39
C GLN A 709 -10.85 -16.90 -6.72
N ASP A 710 -10.67 -16.57 -5.45
CA ASP A 710 -9.60 -17.14 -4.63
C ASP A 710 -9.71 -18.69 -4.62
N LEU A 711 -8.57 -19.39 -4.76
CA LEU A 711 -8.47 -20.85 -4.92
C LEU A 711 -9.12 -21.42 -6.20
N ALA A 712 -9.33 -20.60 -7.24
CA ALA A 712 -9.60 -21.13 -8.56
C ALA A 712 -8.42 -21.99 -9.06
N LEU A 713 -8.74 -23.06 -9.79
CA LEU A 713 -7.78 -24.01 -10.33
C LEU A 713 -7.35 -23.55 -11.73
N ILE A 714 -6.06 -23.72 -12.02
CA ILE A 714 -5.46 -23.39 -13.32
C ILE A 714 -5.09 -24.70 -13.99
N TYR A 715 -5.54 -24.89 -15.23
CA TYR A 715 -5.32 -26.09 -16.04
C TYR A 715 -4.47 -25.77 -17.27
N SER A 716 -3.66 -26.74 -17.69
CA SER A 716 -3.09 -26.75 -19.03
C SER A 716 -4.17 -27.01 -20.08
N VAL A 717 -3.88 -26.61 -21.32
CA VAL A 717 -4.82 -26.64 -22.45
C VAL A 717 -4.18 -27.39 -23.58
N ASP A 718 -4.95 -28.20 -24.30
CA ASP A 718 -4.47 -28.89 -25.51
C ASP A 718 -4.39 -27.91 -26.68
N ASP A 719 -3.50 -28.16 -27.65
CA ASP A 719 -3.27 -27.26 -28.80
C ASP A 719 -4.56 -26.96 -29.59
N LYS A 720 -5.45 -27.95 -29.76
CA LYS A 720 -6.74 -27.78 -30.45
C LYS A 720 -7.70 -26.88 -29.69
N GLU A 721 -7.81 -27.08 -28.38
CA GLU A 721 -8.67 -26.28 -27.51
C GLU A 721 -8.12 -24.86 -27.40
N ALA A 722 -6.80 -24.71 -27.27
CA ALA A 722 -6.14 -23.41 -27.24
C ALA A 722 -6.37 -22.61 -28.54
N GLN A 723 -6.34 -23.28 -29.69
CA GLN A 723 -6.66 -22.66 -30.97
C GLN A 723 -8.14 -22.24 -31.04
N ALA A 724 -9.07 -23.11 -30.62
CA ALA A 724 -10.50 -22.79 -30.59
C ALA A 724 -10.81 -21.56 -29.71
N TRP A 725 -10.18 -21.45 -28.54
CA TRP A 725 -10.31 -20.27 -27.68
C TRP A 725 -9.70 -19.00 -28.26
N ARG A 726 -8.68 -19.11 -29.13
CA ARG A 726 -8.05 -17.97 -29.81
C ARG A 726 -8.85 -17.50 -31.01
N ASP A 727 -9.44 -18.43 -31.74
CA ASP A 727 -10.29 -18.15 -32.90
C ASP A 727 -11.62 -17.49 -32.48
N MET A 728 -11.98 -17.57 -31.20
CA MET A 728 -13.13 -16.85 -30.66
C MET A 728 -12.94 -15.33 -30.78
N PRO A 729 -13.92 -14.61 -31.35
CA PRO A 729 -13.83 -13.16 -31.50
C PRO A 729 -13.73 -12.50 -30.12
N ARG A 730 -12.67 -11.70 -29.91
CA ARG A 730 -12.56 -10.82 -28.75
C ARG A 730 -13.78 -9.89 -28.76
N ARG A 731 -14.64 -9.97 -27.73
CA ARG A 731 -15.87 -9.16 -27.66
C ARG A 731 -15.53 -7.68 -27.80
N SER A 732 -16.03 -7.05 -28.86
CA SER A 732 -16.18 -5.59 -28.86
C SER A 732 -17.28 -5.22 -27.87
N HIS A 733 -17.18 -4.06 -27.20
CA HIS A 733 -18.09 -3.60 -26.14
C HIS A 733 -19.58 -3.47 -26.53
N ALA A 734 -20.00 -3.92 -27.72
CA ALA A 734 -21.26 -3.57 -28.36
C ALA A 734 -22.36 -4.65 -28.33
N ARG A 735 -22.11 -5.93 -27.98
CA ARG A 735 -23.17 -6.97 -27.97
C ARG A 735 -23.08 -7.92 -26.78
N ASP A 736 -24.21 -8.08 -26.09
CA ASP A 736 -24.44 -8.92 -24.90
C ASP A 736 -24.81 -10.38 -25.27
N GLU A 737 -24.51 -10.85 -26.47
CA GLU A 737 -24.86 -12.22 -26.90
C GLU A 737 -23.80 -13.22 -26.41
N GLU A 738 -24.23 -14.23 -25.65
CA GLU A 738 -23.43 -15.41 -25.32
C GLU A 738 -23.39 -16.32 -26.55
N TYR A 739 -22.20 -16.57 -27.08
CA TYR A 739 -22.04 -17.46 -28.23
C TYR A 739 -22.18 -18.92 -27.78
N PRO A 740 -23.02 -19.75 -28.44
CA PRO A 740 -23.17 -21.16 -28.10
C PRO A 740 -21.83 -21.92 -28.02
N ASP A 741 -20.88 -21.58 -28.89
CA ASP A 741 -19.55 -22.18 -28.93
C ASP A 741 -18.71 -21.82 -27.67
N GLU A 742 -18.88 -20.61 -27.11
CA GLU A 742 -18.24 -20.17 -25.86
C GLU A 742 -18.74 -21.01 -24.68
N LEU A 743 -20.05 -21.28 -24.64
CA LEU A 743 -20.65 -22.11 -23.60
C LEU A 743 -20.22 -23.57 -23.72
N ALA A 744 -20.15 -24.10 -24.95
CA ALA A 744 -19.70 -25.46 -25.20
C ALA A 744 -18.25 -25.69 -24.72
N LEU A 745 -17.33 -24.78 -25.05
CA LEU A 745 -15.95 -24.84 -24.53
C LEU A 745 -15.87 -24.52 -23.03
N ALA A 746 -16.77 -23.72 -22.48
CA ALA A 746 -16.77 -23.47 -21.04
C ALA A 746 -17.28 -24.68 -20.23
N GLU A 747 -18.09 -25.56 -20.83
CA GLU A 747 -18.63 -26.76 -20.18
C GLU A 747 -17.67 -27.97 -20.25
N THR A 748 -16.64 -27.93 -21.10
CA THR A 748 -15.61 -28.97 -21.13
C THR A 748 -14.84 -28.97 -19.81
N LYS A 749 -14.91 -30.09 -19.09
CA LYS A 749 -14.25 -30.24 -17.80
C LYS A 749 -12.85 -30.85 -18.01
N PRO A 750 -11.76 -30.10 -17.74
CA PRO A 750 -10.41 -30.64 -17.83
C PRO A 750 -10.18 -31.71 -16.77
N LEU A 751 -9.26 -32.63 -17.08
CA LEU A 751 -8.82 -33.69 -16.17
C LEU A 751 -8.17 -33.10 -14.92
N GLN A 752 -8.26 -33.80 -13.78
CA GLN A 752 -7.60 -33.32 -12.56
C GLN A 752 -6.07 -33.37 -12.63
N THR A 753 -5.52 -34.22 -13.50
CA THR A 753 -4.08 -34.34 -13.74
C THR A 753 -3.51 -33.15 -14.51
N SER A 754 -4.34 -32.37 -15.23
CA SER A 754 -3.89 -31.19 -15.98
C SER A 754 -3.85 -29.91 -15.12
N ILE A 755 -4.00 -30.01 -13.79
CA ILE A 755 -3.87 -28.86 -12.89
C ILE A 755 -2.40 -28.44 -12.81
N ILE A 756 -2.11 -27.24 -13.28
CA ILE A 756 -0.76 -26.66 -13.30
C ILE A 756 -0.52 -25.63 -12.19
N GLY A 757 -1.58 -25.18 -11.52
CA GLY A 757 -1.48 -24.16 -10.48
C GLY A 757 -2.80 -23.75 -9.83
N TYR A 758 -2.71 -22.79 -8.91
CA TYR A 758 -3.87 -22.23 -8.22
C TYR A 758 -3.82 -20.70 -8.17
N VAL A 759 -5.00 -20.09 -8.15
CA VAL A 759 -5.19 -18.67 -7.87
C VAL A 759 -5.10 -18.43 -6.36
N THR A 760 -4.19 -17.56 -5.93
CA THR A 760 -4.10 -17.14 -4.52
C THR A 760 -5.11 -16.04 -4.21
N THR A 761 -5.16 -15.02 -5.08
CA THR A 761 -6.07 -13.88 -4.96
C THR A 761 -6.77 -13.62 -6.30
N GLY A 762 -8.09 -13.77 -6.35
CA GLY A 762 -8.92 -13.54 -7.55
C GLY A 762 -10.07 -12.58 -7.27
N ASN A 763 -10.19 -11.52 -8.06
CA ASN A 763 -11.32 -10.59 -7.96
C ASN A 763 -11.53 -9.79 -9.26
N TYR A 764 -12.57 -8.97 -9.29
CA TYR A 764 -12.73 -7.98 -10.35
C TYR A 764 -11.85 -6.75 -10.07
N SER A 765 -10.99 -6.38 -11.03
CA SER A 765 -10.15 -5.18 -10.93
C SER A 765 -10.96 -3.94 -11.31
N LEU A 766 -10.98 -2.96 -10.40
CA LEU A 766 -11.60 -1.66 -10.67
C LEU A 766 -10.74 -0.78 -11.58
N SER A 767 -9.43 -1.00 -11.60
CA SER A 767 -8.49 -0.27 -12.45
C SER A 767 -8.59 -0.71 -13.91
N HIS A 768 -8.65 -2.02 -14.17
CA HIS A 768 -8.73 -2.57 -15.52
C HIS A 768 -10.16 -2.68 -16.06
N GLY A 769 -11.16 -2.83 -15.18
CA GLY A 769 -12.55 -3.04 -15.61
C GLY A 769 -12.85 -4.48 -16.06
N GLU A 770 -11.99 -5.43 -15.73
CA GLU A 770 -12.11 -6.85 -16.04
C GLU A 770 -11.77 -7.73 -14.81
N GLY A 771 -11.98 -9.04 -14.93
CA GLY A 771 -11.52 -9.99 -13.93
C GLY A 771 -9.99 -10.00 -13.89
N LEU A 772 -9.40 -10.11 -12.70
CA LEU A 772 -7.96 -10.24 -12.54
C LEU A 772 -7.67 -11.26 -11.44
N ALA A 773 -6.61 -12.03 -11.61
CA ALA A 773 -6.13 -12.92 -10.58
C ALA A 773 -4.61 -12.89 -10.46
N ILE A 774 -4.15 -13.17 -9.25
CA ILE A 774 -2.77 -13.46 -8.91
C ILE A 774 -2.76 -14.91 -8.44
N GLY A 775 -1.85 -15.70 -9.00
CA GLY A 775 -1.69 -17.10 -8.66
C GLY A 775 -0.24 -17.54 -8.76
N ALA A 776 -0.03 -18.84 -8.65
CA ALA A 776 1.25 -19.46 -8.93
C ALA A 776 1.05 -20.72 -9.78
N VAL A 777 2.00 -20.96 -10.67
CA VAL A 777 2.05 -22.08 -11.63
C VAL A 777 3.44 -22.68 -11.56
N THR A 778 3.58 -23.98 -11.80
CA THR A 778 4.90 -24.62 -11.84
C THR A 778 5.76 -24.07 -12.98
N LEU A 779 7.06 -23.99 -12.79
CA LEU A 779 7.99 -23.54 -13.84
C LEU A 779 7.99 -24.49 -15.05
N CYS A 780 7.91 -25.81 -14.86
CA CYS A 780 7.86 -26.78 -15.96
C CYS A 780 6.68 -26.49 -16.91
N HIS A 781 5.45 -26.49 -16.38
CA HIS A 781 4.27 -26.21 -17.20
C HIS A 781 4.28 -24.78 -17.79
N LEU A 782 4.90 -23.80 -17.12
CA LEU A 782 5.04 -22.46 -17.69
C LEU A 782 5.94 -22.46 -18.94
N LEU A 783 7.00 -23.28 -18.96
CA LEU A 783 7.86 -23.46 -20.13
C LEU A 783 7.13 -24.20 -21.25
N GLU A 784 6.35 -25.24 -20.92
CA GLU A 784 5.49 -25.97 -21.88
C GLU A 784 4.44 -25.06 -22.53
N LEU A 785 3.80 -24.18 -21.76
CA LEU A 785 2.88 -23.16 -22.29
C LEU A 785 3.61 -22.19 -23.22
N GLY A 786 4.89 -21.90 -22.95
CA GLY A 786 5.75 -21.10 -23.83
C GLY A 786 5.99 -21.78 -25.17
N GLU A 787 6.37 -23.05 -25.16
CA GLU A 787 6.54 -23.85 -26.37
C GLU A 787 5.23 -23.97 -27.16
N GLN A 788 4.11 -24.21 -26.48
CA GLN A 788 2.79 -24.24 -27.11
C GLN A 788 2.46 -22.90 -27.77
N ALA A 789 2.77 -21.78 -27.11
CA ALA A 789 2.58 -20.46 -27.70
C ALA A 789 3.41 -20.29 -28.97
N GLU A 790 4.68 -20.71 -28.97
CA GLU A 790 5.55 -20.70 -30.15
C GLU A 790 5.05 -21.60 -31.28
N ARG A 791 4.64 -22.84 -30.98
CA ARG A 791 4.05 -23.78 -31.96
C ARG A 791 2.82 -23.20 -32.64
N LEU A 792 1.99 -22.50 -31.88
CA LEU A 792 0.76 -21.87 -32.36
C LEU A 792 0.99 -20.43 -32.87
N GLY A 793 2.25 -19.98 -33.03
CA GLY A 793 2.59 -18.67 -33.59
C GLY A 793 2.16 -17.45 -32.74
N SER A 794 1.98 -17.61 -31.43
CA SER A 794 1.54 -16.55 -30.51
C SER A 794 2.60 -16.24 -29.46
N LYS A 795 2.54 -15.03 -28.90
CA LYS A 795 3.36 -14.59 -27.77
C LYS A 795 2.63 -14.68 -26.43
N GLU A 796 1.31 -14.91 -26.45
CA GLU A 796 0.45 -14.92 -25.27
C GLU A 796 0.29 -16.35 -24.75
N LEU A 797 0.63 -16.57 -23.46
CA LEU A 797 0.45 -17.84 -22.77
C LEU A 797 -1.02 -18.00 -22.39
N LEU A 798 -1.64 -19.11 -22.79
CA LEU A 798 -3.06 -19.37 -22.57
C LEU A 798 -3.24 -20.53 -21.59
N ALA A 799 -4.15 -20.38 -20.63
CA ALA A 799 -4.55 -21.44 -19.71
C ALA A 799 -6.05 -21.43 -19.47
N ILE A 800 -6.60 -22.53 -18.97
CA ILE A 800 -7.99 -22.60 -18.50
C ILE A 800 -8.04 -22.36 -16.99
N VAL A 801 -8.99 -21.55 -16.55
CA VAL A 801 -9.26 -21.26 -15.14
C VAL A 801 -10.67 -21.70 -14.79
N ARG A 802 -10.80 -22.46 -13.70
CA ARG A 802 -12.10 -22.90 -13.16
C ARG A 802 -12.22 -22.51 -11.70
N ASP A 803 -13.32 -21.83 -11.34
CA ASP A 803 -13.64 -21.57 -9.94
C ASP A 803 -13.94 -22.88 -9.21
N ARG A 804 -13.58 -22.97 -7.92
CA ARG A 804 -13.82 -24.17 -7.09
C ARG A 804 -15.31 -24.53 -6.93
N ASP A 805 -16.17 -23.51 -6.98
CA ASP A 805 -17.63 -23.60 -6.79
C ASP A 805 -18.38 -23.62 -8.15
N GLY A 806 -17.66 -23.48 -9.26
CA GLY A 806 -18.22 -23.34 -10.61
C GLY A 806 -17.92 -24.54 -11.51
N GLN A 807 -18.77 -24.75 -12.51
CA GLN A 807 -18.54 -25.74 -13.58
C GLN A 807 -17.86 -25.13 -14.80
N GLN A 808 -18.05 -23.83 -15.03
CA GLN A 808 -17.55 -23.14 -16.21
C GLN A 808 -16.03 -22.94 -16.15
N CYS A 809 -15.36 -23.49 -17.14
CA CYS A 809 -13.98 -23.25 -17.50
C CYS A 809 -13.88 -21.97 -18.34
N ARG A 810 -12.87 -21.14 -18.07
CA ARG A 810 -12.65 -19.89 -18.81
C ARG A 810 -11.21 -19.82 -19.26
N ALA A 811 -10.98 -19.50 -20.52
CA ALA A 811 -9.66 -19.17 -20.99
C ALA A 811 -9.13 -17.87 -20.33
N ALA A 812 -7.86 -17.87 -19.98
CA ALA A 812 -7.16 -16.73 -19.40
C ALA A 812 -5.72 -16.65 -19.90
N TYR A 813 -5.25 -15.43 -20.09
CA TYR A 813 -3.86 -15.13 -20.37
C TYR A 813 -3.04 -15.15 -19.09
N ILE A 814 -1.89 -15.81 -19.16
CA ILE A 814 -0.91 -15.90 -18.08
C ILE A 814 0.26 -14.97 -18.38
N GLU A 815 0.61 -14.13 -17.42
CA GLU A 815 1.81 -13.31 -17.46
C GLU A 815 2.64 -13.51 -16.19
N ILE A 816 3.96 -13.51 -16.31
CA ILE A 816 4.87 -13.62 -15.17
C ILE A 816 4.80 -12.32 -14.35
N LEU A 817 4.67 -12.46 -13.03
CA LEU A 817 4.73 -11.34 -12.11
C LEU A 817 6.17 -11.05 -11.68
N ASP A 818 6.73 -9.98 -12.23
CA ASP A 818 8.01 -9.42 -11.76
C ASP A 818 7.82 -8.71 -10.41
N THR A 819 8.77 -8.90 -9.51
CA THR A 819 8.78 -8.28 -8.16
C THR A 819 9.49 -6.95 -8.10
#